data_AF-A0A673YR97-F1
#
_entry.id   AF-A0A673YR97-F1
#
_cell.length_a   1.000
_cell.length_b   1.000
_cell.length_c   1.000
_cell.angle_alpha   90.00
_cell.angle_beta   90.00
_cell.angle_gamma   90.00
#
_symmetry.space_group_name_H-M   'P 1'
#
loop_
_entity.id
_entity.type
_entity.pdbx_description
1 polymer ?
#
loop_
_entity_poly.entity_id
_entity_poly.type
_entity_poly.pdbx_seq_one_letter_code
_entity_poly.pdbx_strand_id
1 'polypeptide(L)'
;MPKSRGLSTLEKSLVLLFVALTGACIGLVVIYFTDKNSVSTDEEVNSGCGGPRALKGPSGEFTSMNHPSSYDNGMSCSWHITVDPGMVIHLWFEDFSLEATDLCTADYFTIQDNLGVIGRLCERSKPGPIVSLGNSMVLFFDTNDRNTDKGFKAKYQAVTPESTLEIAGAGGALQGDRGDLLTPGFPAQNYENGALYQWRITVPEGEKIRLTFSSFDLVPEACKDYVDVYDGHKTGSAMLGRFCGSKNPGRVDSSGNTMVVRFKTDATLTSKGFSATFTKTSLIPTTVKPTTMMPTTPAIADSGCGGVGMLFGRKGEIHSMGFPDAYPGNLHCSWNITVPEGFLVKLHVIDMSVTGEAGQCGEDKLVVADSLQALGTHCGYVLPPVVVSANNKMSLSFLSDSRLSDRGFSAKWEAVYPEDIAAIQGCGGASHELKGVSKSQNWPMNYKAASECMWSVEVPKGKTITLTFTHFNVEAKDIFTSKCLDYMVAYDIYNDGAESTKHGPWCGDQLPATITTKGNKLVMRFHTDFFVEAEGFRAYWTTDTTQPLPTEPPVQPNPWDNITVEWPTTCGKPAIPPTIHTRIVNGEPANPHSWPWQVSMQVWPSSQETPKFFHTCGGTLIHKNWVMTAAHCFIRYADELQRWKMCLGKHNLTFTEDTERCFGVTGIYRHEGFKYPTLPTVEFDIALVRLGGEVTPSDQISYSCLPSLEEVLEGGKKCYATGWGDETGDSMNAKVAETLNQVSLPVVPFNTCKKMDYWWFQVKTSMICMGYTLPDELKSVCQGDSGGPLVCQDSPNAPWEVHGITSFGPNGCIMDRKPSVFTRVSAYIPWMENVIRTDMYKQHTSGCGGPKDMTGESGVLSSIGHPGSYSNGAHCQWHIKVPDGKLVHLHFHNFYLEDTRLCLNDKVTINDSLASLGTYCSHIHPQDLVSIGDRLSLYFTSNNKVVDTGFRASWKAVDPSQASCGGVFSSEQGELTSPNWPNNYLDQAVCTWRISIPSAKNIHIVFTHFEVQAVNQLGQCVDYVEIYSGAGLTSQGRFCGFAPPPEVTVVGNTAVVRFLSNQANVEKGFRGYWTTDANNGS
;
A
#
# COMPACT_ATOMS: atom_id res chain seq x y z
N MET A 1 61.50 -14.53 53.93
CA MET A 1 61.52 -13.11 53.51
C MET A 1 61.22 -13.05 52.03
N PRO A 2 60.24 -12.23 51.61
CA PRO A 2 60.58 -11.20 50.64
C PRO A 2 60.06 -9.81 51.02
N LYS A 3 60.86 -8.84 50.58
CA LYS A 3 60.83 -7.40 50.82
C LYS A 3 59.54 -6.73 50.35
N SER A 4 58.98 -5.85 51.17
CA SER A 4 57.99 -4.85 50.73
C SER A 4 58.64 -3.93 49.69
N ARG A 5 58.19 -3.99 48.44
CA ARG A 5 58.48 -2.95 47.44
C ARG A 5 57.55 -1.77 47.72
N GLY A 6 58.12 -0.65 48.18
CA GLY A 6 57.39 0.62 48.29
C GLY A 6 57.01 1.15 46.92
N LEU A 7 55.85 1.83 46.85
CA LEU A 7 55.31 2.44 45.64
C LEU A 7 56.33 3.35 44.96
N SER A 8 56.37 3.26 43.63
CA SER A 8 57.14 4.12 42.74
C SER A 8 56.67 5.57 42.78
N THR A 9 57.52 6.50 42.35
CA THR A 9 57.22 7.94 42.31
C THR A 9 55.99 8.25 41.47
N LEU A 10 55.75 7.47 40.41
CA LEU A 10 54.59 7.60 39.54
C LEU A 10 53.28 7.20 40.24
N GLU A 11 53.31 6.11 41.03
CA GLU A 11 52.12 5.66 41.78
C GLU A 11 51.79 6.62 42.92
N LYS A 12 52.79 7.25 43.54
CA LYS A 12 52.56 8.31 44.53
C LYS A 12 51.95 9.57 43.89
N SER A 13 52.38 9.94 42.69
CA SER A 13 51.79 11.05 41.93
C SER A 13 50.34 10.77 41.51
N LEU A 14 50.03 9.54 41.10
CA LEU A 14 48.67 9.12 40.76
C LEU A 14 47.74 9.11 41.98
N VAL A 15 48.22 8.65 43.14
CA VAL A 15 47.45 8.71 44.39
C VAL A 15 47.21 10.15 44.82
N LEU A 16 48.21 11.04 44.70
CA LEU A 16 48.05 12.47 44.98
C LEU A 16 47.05 13.14 44.03
N LEU A 17 47.07 12.79 42.74
CA LEU A 17 46.10 13.28 41.76
C LEU A 17 44.68 12.81 42.08
N PHE A 18 44.53 11.54 42.49
CA PHE A 18 43.24 10.95 42.85
C PHE A 18 42.66 11.57 44.13
N VAL A 19 43.51 11.86 45.12
CA VAL A 19 43.14 12.58 46.35
C VAL A 19 42.79 14.04 46.06
N ALA A 20 43.51 14.70 45.16
CA ALA A 20 43.22 16.09 44.76
C ALA A 20 41.88 16.21 44.00
N LEU A 21 41.60 15.28 43.08
CA LEU A 21 40.34 15.23 42.33
C LEU A 21 39.15 14.91 43.23
N THR A 22 39.30 13.96 44.16
CA THR A 22 38.24 13.66 45.14
C THR A 22 38.02 14.81 46.12
N GLY A 23 39.07 15.50 46.55
CA GLY A 23 38.97 16.73 47.36
C GLY A 23 38.25 17.87 46.63
N ALA A 24 38.52 18.07 45.34
CA ALA A 24 37.84 19.07 44.51
C ALA A 24 36.35 18.76 44.31
N CYS A 25 35.99 17.49 44.10
CA CYS A 25 34.60 17.06 44.01
C CYS A 25 33.84 17.25 45.33
N ILE A 26 34.46 16.94 46.48
CA ILE A 26 33.84 17.17 47.79
C ILE A 26 33.69 18.67 48.06
N GLY A 27 34.67 19.50 47.68
CA GLY A 27 34.59 20.96 47.78
C GLY A 27 33.44 21.56 46.97
N LEU A 28 33.21 21.09 45.75
CA LEU A 28 32.10 21.54 44.91
C LEU A 28 30.74 21.13 45.48
N VAL A 29 30.63 19.93 46.08
CA VAL A 29 29.41 19.48 46.75
C VAL A 29 29.10 20.30 48.01
N VAL A 30 30.12 20.68 48.79
CA VAL A 30 29.92 21.52 50.00
C VAL A 30 29.54 22.96 49.62
N ILE A 31 30.08 23.52 48.52
CA ILE A 31 29.67 24.83 48.01
C ILE A 31 28.21 24.79 47.51
N TYR A 32 27.80 23.71 46.86
CA TYR A 32 26.41 23.52 46.42
C TYR A 32 25.40 23.45 47.59
N PHE A 33 25.78 22.87 48.74
CA PHE A 33 24.89 22.75 49.90
C PHE A 33 24.92 23.95 50.85
N THR A 34 25.93 24.83 50.79
CA THR A 34 26.02 25.99 51.68
C THR A 34 25.25 27.22 51.17
N ASP A 35 24.92 27.28 49.88
CA ASP A 35 24.16 28.40 49.30
C ASP A 35 22.63 28.28 49.49
N LYS A 36 22.14 27.13 50.02
CA LYS A 36 20.70 26.87 50.19
C LYS A 36 20.12 27.19 51.58
N ASN A 37 20.91 27.74 52.50
CA ASN A 37 20.51 27.86 53.92
C ASN A 37 20.55 29.28 54.51
N SER A 38 20.15 30.28 53.73
CA SER A 38 19.67 31.55 54.30
C SER A 38 18.50 32.10 53.48
N VAL A 39 17.29 32.08 54.05
CA VAL A 39 16.36 33.22 54.16
C VAL A 39 15.06 32.74 54.82
N SER A 40 14.70 33.48 55.86
CA SER A 40 13.43 33.47 56.58
C SER A 40 12.41 34.41 55.95
N THR A 41 11.14 34.00 56.02
CA THR A 41 9.89 34.78 56.16
C THR A 41 9.49 35.79 55.07
N ASP A 42 8.38 35.42 54.43
CA ASP A 42 7.30 36.24 53.85
C ASP A 42 7.60 37.07 52.59
N GLU A 43 7.36 36.45 51.42
CA GLU A 43 6.36 36.88 50.42
C GLU A 43 6.31 35.83 49.27
N GLU A 44 5.14 35.27 49.01
CA GLU A 44 4.89 34.30 47.92
C GLU A 44 5.12 34.93 46.53
N VAL A 45 6.22 34.54 45.87
CA VAL A 45 6.35 34.59 44.41
C VAL A 45 6.78 33.21 43.92
N ASN A 46 5.91 32.64 43.09
CA ASN A 46 5.73 31.23 42.81
C ASN A 46 6.74 30.72 41.75
N SER A 47 7.80 30.03 42.18
CA SER A 47 8.76 29.36 41.28
C SER A 47 8.24 27.99 40.79
N GLY A 48 7.49 28.02 39.69
CA GLY A 48 7.46 26.98 38.64
C GLY A 48 6.70 25.69 38.89
N CYS A 49 7.09 24.85 39.87
CA CYS A 49 6.52 23.50 39.99
C CYS A 49 6.57 22.99 41.43
N GLY A 50 5.73 23.57 42.30
CA GLY A 50 5.63 23.17 43.70
C GLY A 50 5.12 21.74 43.87
N GLY A 51 6.00 20.84 44.34
CA GLY A 51 5.67 19.52 44.89
C GLY A 51 4.98 18.51 43.96
N PRO A 52 4.84 17.25 44.39
CA PRO A 52 4.15 16.22 43.61
C PRO A 52 2.66 16.56 43.45
N ARG A 53 2.20 16.68 42.20
CA ARG A 53 0.80 16.95 41.87
C ARG A 53 0.00 15.65 41.82
N ALA A 54 -0.92 15.47 42.75
CA ALA A 54 -1.81 14.31 42.77
C ALA A 54 -2.95 14.48 41.75
N LEU A 55 -3.00 13.60 40.75
CA LEU A 55 -4.04 13.52 39.74
C LEU A 55 -4.94 12.31 40.06
N LYS A 56 -6.18 12.59 40.47
CA LYS A 56 -7.17 11.57 40.87
C LYS A 56 -8.41 11.67 39.99
N GLY A 57 -8.99 10.52 39.64
CA GLY A 57 -10.24 10.44 38.88
C GLY A 57 -10.09 9.66 37.55
N PRO A 58 -11.20 9.45 36.82
CA PRO A 58 -11.23 8.57 35.65
C PRO A 58 -10.56 9.15 34.41
N SER A 59 -10.22 10.44 34.39
CA SER A 59 -9.41 11.06 33.35
C SER A 59 -8.82 12.38 33.84
N GLY A 60 -7.85 12.91 33.10
CA GLY A 60 -7.28 14.24 33.38
C GLY A 60 -6.24 14.64 32.35
N GLU A 61 -5.79 15.88 32.44
CA GLU A 61 -4.76 16.45 31.57
C GLU A 61 -3.74 17.26 32.38
N PHE A 62 -2.50 17.29 31.90
CA PHE A 62 -1.42 18.07 32.48
C PHE A 62 -0.38 18.44 31.42
N THR A 63 0.33 19.55 31.61
CA THR A 63 1.31 20.07 30.66
C THR A 63 2.65 20.33 31.32
N SER A 64 3.70 20.43 30.53
CA SER A 64 4.91 21.14 30.93
C SER A 64 4.60 22.61 31.22
N MET A 65 5.44 23.27 32.02
CA MET A 65 5.31 24.70 32.26
C MET A 65 5.47 25.47 30.94
N ASN A 66 4.73 26.58 30.81
CA ASN A 66 4.72 27.49 29.66
C ASN A 66 4.15 26.93 28.34
N HIS A 67 3.74 25.65 28.29
CA HIS A 67 3.14 25.05 27.10
C HIS A 67 1.93 25.88 26.60
N PRO A 68 1.85 26.22 25.28
CA PRO A 68 2.60 25.65 24.15
C PRO A 68 3.95 26.33 23.84
N SER A 69 4.40 27.27 24.66
CA SER A 69 5.74 27.85 24.58
C SER A 69 6.77 26.95 25.26
N SER A 70 8.06 27.23 25.05
CA SER A 70 9.12 26.40 25.61
C SER A 70 9.12 26.38 27.15
N TYR A 71 9.37 25.20 27.72
CA TYR A 71 9.48 25.03 29.17
C TYR A 71 10.76 25.68 29.72
N ASP A 72 10.82 25.91 31.03
CA ASP A 72 12.00 26.52 31.66
C ASP A 72 13.11 25.49 31.96
N ASN A 73 14.36 25.95 31.96
CA ASN A 73 15.52 25.18 32.41
C ASN A 73 15.52 25.00 33.94
N GLY A 74 16.16 23.92 34.41
CA GLY A 74 16.40 23.63 35.82
C GLY A 74 15.15 23.24 36.60
N MET A 75 14.09 22.80 35.92
CA MET A 75 12.84 22.38 36.53
C MET A 75 12.89 20.89 36.92
N SER A 76 12.21 20.57 38.01
CA SER A 76 11.91 19.19 38.40
C SER A 76 10.45 19.12 38.84
N CYS A 77 9.62 18.49 38.00
CA CYS A 77 8.18 18.34 38.20
C CYS A 77 7.82 16.88 38.43
N SER A 78 6.81 16.63 39.26
CA SER A 78 6.27 15.28 39.44
C SER A 78 4.74 15.24 39.50
N TRP A 79 4.16 14.19 38.90
CA TRP A 79 2.73 13.91 38.91
C TRP A 79 2.47 12.49 39.39
N HIS A 80 1.45 12.33 40.22
CA HIS A 80 1.04 11.05 40.78
C HIS A 80 -0.38 10.74 40.32
N ILE A 81 -0.53 9.87 39.33
CA ILE A 81 -1.83 9.48 38.79
C ILE A 81 -2.36 8.30 39.61
N THR A 82 -3.60 8.40 40.08
CA THR A 82 -4.32 7.29 40.73
C THR A 82 -5.75 7.20 40.21
N VAL A 83 -6.12 6.03 39.69
CA VAL A 83 -7.46 5.71 39.20
C VAL A 83 -8.11 4.64 40.09
N ASP A 84 -9.39 4.34 39.82
CA ASP A 84 -10.17 3.39 40.62
C ASP A 84 -9.52 1.99 40.67
N PRO A 85 -9.61 1.29 41.81
CA PRO A 85 -9.12 -0.08 41.94
C PRO A 85 -9.77 -1.01 40.90
N GLY A 86 -8.95 -1.76 40.16
CA GLY A 86 -9.39 -2.63 39.07
C GLY A 86 -9.25 -2.03 37.68
N MET A 87 -9.00 -0.72 37.57
CA MET A 87 -8.69 -0.04 36.31
C MET A 87 -7.18 0.10 36.09
N VAL A 88 -6.79 0.33 34.84
CA VAL A 88 -5.42 0.73 34.45
C VAL A 88 -5.43 2.13 33.83
N ILE A 89 -4.29 2.81 33.88
CA ILE A 89 -4.09 4.16 33.36
C ILE A 89 -3.62 4.07 31.91
N HIS A 90 -4.41 4.59 30.97
CA HIS A 90 -4.00 4.92 29.61
C HIS A 90 -3.50 6.36 29.58
N LEU A 91 -2.22 6.57 29.26
CA LEU A 91 -1.55 7.86 29.15
C LEU A 91 -1.14 8.10 27.69
N TRP A 92 -1.47 9.25 27.13
CA TRP A 92 -1.02 9.66 25.80
C TRP A 92 -0.69 11.16 25.78
N PHE A 93 0.08 11.57 24.78
CA PHE A 93 0.48 12.95 24.61
C PHE A 93 -0.28 13.57 23.44
N GLU A 94 -0.85 14.76 23.59
CA GLU A 94 -1.33 15.57 22.47
C GLU A 94 -0.16 16.27 21.78
N ASP A 95 0.81 16.72 22.57
CA ASP A 95 2.03 17.39 22.14
C ASP A 95 3.21 16.88 22.98
N PHE A 96 4.38 16.70 22.38
CA PHE A 96 5.59 16.25 23.08
C PHE A 96 6.83 16.61 22.25
N SER A 97 7.67 17.48 22.79
CA SER A 97 8.96 17.84 22.22
C SER A 97 9.90 18.27 23.36
N LEU A 98 10.97 17.51 23.58
CA LEU A 98 12.00 17.77 24.59
C LEU A 98 13.39 17.89 23.94
N GLU A 99 14.37 18.43 24.67
CA GLU A 99 15.78 18.42 24.23
C GLU A 99 16.31 16.99 24.05
N ALA A 100 16.49 16.58 22.79
CA ALA A 100 17.01 15.27 22.45
C ALA A 100 18.53 15.16 22.62
N THR A 101 18.95 14.14 23.40
CA THR A 101 20.34 13.73 23.55
C THR A 101 20.48 12.21 23.44
N ASP A 102 21.59 11.73 22.87
CA ASP A 102 21.82 10.30 22.57
C ASP A 102 21.72 9.37 23.79
N LEU A 103 21.99 9.89 24.99
CA LEU A 103 21.92 9.16 26.26
C LEU A 103 20.74 9.59 27.14
N CYS A 104 19.87 10.48 26.65
CA CYS A 104 18.72 10.98 27.39
C CYS A 104 19.10 11.66 28.72
N THR A 105 20.29 12.27 28.78
CA THR A 105 20.89 12.79 30.02
C THR A 105 20.59 14.26 30.29
N ALA A 106 20.06 14.96 29.29
CA ALA A 106 19.67 16.36 29.37
C ALA A 106 18.25 16.50 29.95
N ASP A 107 17.27 16.84 29.11
CA ASP A 107 15.87 16.96 29.51
C ASP A 107 15.14 15.65 29.26
N TYR A 108 14.36 15.21 30.25
CA TYR A 108 13.69 13.93 30.12
C TYR A 108 12.42 13.82 30.96
N PHE A 109 11.51 13.03 30.44
CA PHE A 109 10.27 12.62 31.06
C PHE A 109 10.37 11.14 31.48
N THR A 110 10.33 10.88 32.79
CA THR A 110 10.40 9.53 33.35
C THR A 110 9.02 9.05 33.76
N ILE A 111 8.70 7.83 33.35
CA ILE A 111 7.45 7.14 33.69
C ILE A 111 7.81 5.98 34.62
N GLN A 112 7.21 5.93 35.80
CA GLN A 112 7.47 4.91 36.81
C GLN A 112 6.18 4.24 37.29
N ASP A 113 6.29 2.95 37.59
CA ASP A 113 5.29 2.19 38.34
C ASP A 113 5.93 1.50 39.55
N ASN A 114 5.20 0.58 40.15
CA ASN A 114 5.64 -0.15 41.34
C ASN A 114 6.90 -1.00 41.13
N LEU A 115 7.26 -1.37 39.89
CA LEU A 115 8.48 -2.13 39.56
C LEU A 115 9.68 -1.22 39.22
N GLY A 116 9.47 0.10 39.15
CA GLY A 116 10.50 1.09 38.83
C GLY A 116 10.22 1.81 37.52
N VAL A 117 11.28 2.28 36.86
CA VAL A 117 11.18 3.04 35.61
C VAL A 117 10.65 2.15 34.49
N ILE A 118 9.49 2.51 33.94
CA ILE A 118 8.92 1.91 32.72
C ILE A 118 9.69 2.42 31.51
N GLY A 119 9.88 3.74 31.43
CA GLY A 119 10.58 4.39 30.33
C GLY A 119 11.07 5.78 30.69
N ARG A 120 12.08 6.24 29.97
CA ARG A 120 12.60 7.61 30.00
C ARG A 120 12.54 8.12 28.56
N LEU A 121 11.86 9.24 28.37
CA LEU A 121 11.56 9.87 27.09
C LEU A 121 12.28 11.22 27.03
N CYS A 122 12.97 11.52 25.95
CA CYS A 122 13.67 12.80 25.73
C CYS A 122 13.69 13.13 24.24
N GLU A 123 12.74 12.61 23.49
CA GLU A 123 12.70 12.72 22.04
C GLU A 123 11.92 13.96 21.60
N ARG A 124 12.08 14.35 20.33
CA ARG A 124 11.23 15.36 19.67
C ARG A 124 10.00 14.75 18.98
N SER A 125 9.93 13.41 18.95
CA SER A 125 8.78 12.65 18.45
C SER A 125 7.80 12.35 19.56
N LYS A 126 6.51 12.43 19.23
CA LYS A 126 5.42 12.06 20.13
C LYS A 126 5.44 10.55 20.40
N PRO A 127 5.51 10.11 21.67
CA PRO A 127 5.47 8.70 22.00
C PRO A 127 4.06 8.11 21.78
N GLY A 128 4.00 6.81 21.50
CA GLY A 128 2.75 6.06 21.42
C GLY A 128 1.99 6.03 22.76
N PRO A 129 0.72 5.56 22.77
CA PRO A 129 -0.06 5.44 24.00
C PRO A 129 0.55 4.42 24.96
N ILE A 130 0.57 4.76 26.25
CA ILE A 130 1.20 3.97 27.31
C ILE A 130 0.12 3.51 28.29
N VAL A 131 0.05 2.21 28.58
CA VAL A 131 -0.92 1.66 29.52
C VAL A 131 -0.20 1.05 30.72
N SER A 132 -0.53 1.46 31.93
CA SER A 132 0.06 0.97 33.19
C SER A 132 -0.34 -0.47 33.54
N LEU A 133 0.42 -1.17 34.39
CA LEU A 133 0.07 -2.52 34.89
C LEU A 133 -0.89 -2.54 36.09
N GLY A 134 -1.27 -1.38 36.62
CA GLY A 134 -2.14 -1.23 37.79
C GLY A 134 -2.82 0.13 37.81
N ASN A 135 -3.43 0.51 38.93
CA ASN A 135 -4.23 1.74 39.02
C ASN A 135 -3.42 2.98 39.47
N SER A 136 -2.08 2.92 39.45
CA SER A 136 -1.22 4.03 39.86
C SER A 136 0.06 4.11 39.03
N MET A 137 0.48 5.33 38.71
CA MET A 137 1.68 5.66 37.93
C MET A 137 2.26 6.99 38.43
N VAL A 138 3.59 7.08 38.46
CA VAL A 138 4.33 8.29 38.87
C VAL A 138 5.14 8.81 37.69
N LEU A 139 5.04 10.10 37.43
CA LEU A 139 5.66 10.78 36.30
C LEU A 139 6.61 11.85 36.80
N PHE A 140 7.80 11.94 36.21
CA PHE A 140 8.79 12.97 36.53
C PHE A 140 9.20 13.69 35.24
N PHE A 141 9.34 15.01 35.31
CA PHE A 141 9.92 15.81 34.24
C PHE A 141 11.05 16.65 34.81
N ASP A 142 12.27 16.34 34.40
CA ASP A 142 13.48 17.01 34.85
C ASP A 142 14.16 17.68 33.66
N THR A 143 14.57 18.95 33.83
CA THR A 143 15.29 19.73 32.81
C THR A 143 16.65 20.19 33.34
N ASN A 144 17.62 20.28 32.43
CA ASN A 144 18.98 20.73 32.73
C ASN A 144 19.05 22.28 32.73
N ASP A 145 20.26 22.86 32.73
CA ASP A 145 20.47 24.33 32.71
C ASP A 145 20.52 24.96 31.31
N ARG A 146 20.33 24.20 30.22
CA ARG A 146 20.61 24.63 28.83
C ARG A 146 19.68 23.99 27.81
N ASN A 147 19.23 24.78 26.82
CA ASN A 147 18.33 24.38 25.75
C ASN A 147 16.95 23.96 26.26
N THR A 148 15.91 24.40 25.56
CA THR A 148 14.53 24.09 25.88
C THR A 148 13.80 23.79 24.58
N ASP A 149 12.71 23.04 24.67
CA ASP A 149 11.83 22.78 23.54
C ASP A 149 10.38 23.07 23.95
N LYS A 150 9.40 22.84 23.08
CA LYS A 150 7.96 23.15 23.28
C LYS A 150 7.32 22.48 24.50
N GLY A 151 7.96 21.43 25.01
CA GLY A 151 7.48 20.66 26.13
C GLY A 151 6.37 19.70 25.74
N PHE A 152 5.40 19.47 26.62
CA PHE A 152 4.38 18.47 26.37
C PHE A 152 3.01 18.85 26.91
N LYS A 153 1.98 18.27 26.29
CA LYS A 153 0.62 18.19 26.81
C LYS A 153 0.19 16.74 26.85
N ALA A 154 -0.05 16.23 28.05
CA ALA A 154 -0.40 14.84 28.30
C ALA A 154 -1.83 14.71 28.81
N LYS A 155 -2.48 13.61 28.44
CA LYS A 155 -3.82 13.23 28.88
C LYS A 155 -3.80 11.79 29.39
N TYR A 156 -4.61 11.52 30.39
CA TYR A 156 -4.81 10.17 30.89
C TYR A 156 -6.28 9.82 31.04
N GLN A 157 -6.59 8.53 30.95
CA GLN A 157 -7.91 7.97 31.18
C GLN A 157 -7.80 6.60 31.89
N ALA A 158 -8.73 6.34 32.80
CA ALA A 158 -8.94 5.04 33.40
C ALA A 158 -9.65 4.14 32.40
N VAL A 159 -9.01 3.01 32.07
CA VAL A 159 -9.52 2.02 31.14
C VAL A 159 -9.49 0.64 31.79
N THR A 160 -10.29 -0.30 31.30
CA THR A 160 -10.28 -1.65 31.86
C THR A 160 -9.02 -2.38 31.40
N PRO A 161 -8.45 -3.31 32.19
CA PRO A 161 -7.23 -4.05 31.81
C PRO A 161 -7.33 -4.76 30.44
N GLU A 162 -8.53 -5.17 30.04
CA GLU A 162 -8.79 -5.89 28.79
C GLU A 162 -8.65 -4.99 27.55
N SER A 163 -8.94 -3.69 27.69
CA SER A 163 -8.83 -2.71 26.59
C SER A 163 -7.39 -2.35 26.21
N THR A 164 -6.40 -2.79 26.99
CA THR A 164 -4.97 -2.49 26.77
C THR A 164 -4.51 -2.88 25.36
N LEU A 165 -4.99 -4.01 24.85
CA LEU A 165 -4.59 -4.53 23.54
C LEU A 165 -5.13 -3.68 22.38
N GLU A 166 -6.34 -3.13 22.53
CA GLU A 166 -6.96 -2.22 21.54
C GLU A 166 -6.28 -0.84 21.54
N ILE A 167 -5.77 -0.41 22.69
CA ILE A 167 -5.16 0.91 22.88
C ILE A 167 -3.70 0.94 22.45
N ALA A 168 -2.90 -0.03 22.90
CA ALA A 168 -1.45 -0.05 22.69
C ALA A 168 -0.99 -1.03 21.59
N GLY A 169 -1.91 -1.81 21.00
CA GLY A 169 -1.60 -2.83 19.98
C GLY A 169 -0.90 -4.09 20.53
N ALA A 170 -0.30 -4.03 21.73
CA ALA A 170 0.27 -5.14 22.49
C ALA A 170 0.37 -4.81 23.99
N GLY A 171 0.54 -5.84 24.82
CA GLY A 171 0.64 -5.71 26.28
C GLY A 171 -0.63 -6.14 27.03
N GLY A 172 -0.67 -5.88 28.34
CA GLY A 172 -1.83 -6.11 29.20
C GLY A 172 -1.67 -7.24 30.22
N ALA A 173 -2.77 -7.60 30.88
CA ALA A 173 -2.80 -8.68 31.87
C ALA A 173 -3.07 -10.03 31.20
N LEU A 174 -2.13 -10.96 31.31
CA LEU A 174 -2.25 -12.33 30.83
C LEU A 174 -2.53 -13.25 32.02
N GLN A 175 -3.62 -14.02 31.95
CA GLN A 175 -3.99 -15.00 32.97
C GLN A 175 -4.25 -16.38 32.35
N GLY A 176 -3.93 -17.44 33.08
CA GLY A 176 -4.21 -18.82 32.68
C GLY A 176 -2.98 -19.72 32.71
N ASP A 177 -3.13 -20.94 32.21
CA ASP A 177 -2.10 -21.98 32.28
C ASP A 177 -1.03 -21.87 31.17
N ARG A 178 -1.37 -21.20 30.07
CA ARG A 178 -0.51 -20.96 28.91
C ARG A 178 -0.99 -19.71 28.16
N GLY A 179 -0.07 -19.00 27.51
CA GLY A 179 -0.41 -17.94 26.56
C GLY A 179 0.82 -17.40 25.84
N ASP A 180 0.59 -16.56 24.83
CA ASP A 180 1.64 -16.06 23.95
C ASP A 180 1.85 -14.54 24.08
N LEU A 181 3.09 -14.12 23.93
CA LEU A 181 3.56 -12.74 23.88
C LEU A 181 4.19 -12.54 22.51
N LEU A 182 3.60 -11.63 21.74
CA LEU A 182 4.02 -11.33 20.37
C LEU A 182 4.27 -9.83 20.27
N THR A 183 5.37 -9.47 19.63
CA THR A 183 5.55 -8.08 19.19
C THR A 183 4.52 -7.77 18.08
N PRO A 184 3.88 -6.58 18.08
CA PRO A 184 2.97 -6.18 17.01
C PRO A 184 3.58 -6.37 15.62
N GLY A 185 2.78 -6.86 14.67
CA GLY A 185 3.24 -7.12 13.30
C GLY A 185 4.14 -8.35 13.11
N PHE A 186 4.65 -8.99 14.18
CA PHE A 186 5.54 -10.16 14.06
C PHE A 186 4.84 -11.37 13.40
N PRO A 187 5.47 -12.07 12.43
CA PRO A 187 6.78 -11.82 11.81
C PRO A 187 6.72 -10.98 10.52
N ALA A 188 5.51 -10.60 10.08
CA ALA A 188 5.24 -9.96 8.80
C ALA A 188 5.88 -8.56 8.70
N GLN A 189 5.93 -7.83 9.81
CA GLN A 189 6.47 -6.48 9.91
C GLN A 189 7.49 -6.37 11.05
N ASN A 190 8.38 -5.40 10.95
CA ASN A 190 9.28 -5.04 12.04
C ASN A 190 8.52 -4.27 13.12
N TYR A 191 9.01 -4.27 14.36
CA TYR A 191 8.41 -3.49 15.43
C TYR A 191 8.56 -1.98 15.21
N GLU A 192 7.78 -1.16 15.91
CA GLU A 192 7.82 0.30 15.80
C GLU A 192 8.96 0.92 16.62
N ASN A 193 9.45 2.08 16.18
CA ASN A 193 10.36 2.93 16.97
C ASN A 193 9.62 3.55 18.15
N GLY A 194 10.30 3.72 19.29
CA GLY A 194 9.74 4.33 20.50
C GLY A 194 8.62 3.50 21.17
N ALA A 195 8.52 2.20 20.83
CA ALA A 195 7.52 1.29 21.34
C ALA A 195 7.79 0.97 22.83
N LEU A 196 6.70 0.94 23.61
CA LEU A 196 6.75 0.64 25.03
C LEU A 196 5.56 -0.26 25.43
N TYR A 197 5.78 -1.57 25.43
CA TYR A 197 4.76 -2.56 25.80
C TYR A 197 5.11 -3.27 27.10
N GLN A 198 4.07 -3.65 27.84
CA GLN A 198 4.24 -4.38 29.09
C GLN A 198 3.14 -5.41 29.31
N TRP A 199 3.55 -6.62 29.70
CA TRP A 199 2.67 -7.74 30.00
C TRP A 199 2.82 -8.14 31.47
N ARG A 200 1.69 -8.34 32.15
CA ARG A 200 1.64 -8.94 33.48
C ARG A 200 1.04 -10.33 33.38
N ILE A 201 1.86 -11.35 33.57
CA ILE A 201 1.46 -12.76 33.54
C ILE A 201 1.11 -13.20 34.96
N THR A 202 -0.05 -13.85 35.12
CA THR A 202 -0.49 -14.44 36.40
C THR A 202 -0.99 -15.87 36.16
N VAL A 203 -0.38 -16.84 36.84
CA VAL A 203 -0.83 -18.25 36.89
C VAL A 203 -1.49 -18.53 38.25
N PRO A 204 -2.18 -19.67 38.43
CA PRO A 204 -2.77 -20.03 39.72
C PRO A 204 -1.77 -19.97 40.89
N GLU A 205 -2.26 -19.64 42.08
CA GLU A 205 -1.45 -19.52 43.28
C GLU A 205 -0.76 -20.85 43.63
N GLY A 206 0.55 -20.81 43.96
CA GLY A 206 1.38 -21.99 44.22
C GLY A 206 2.14 -22.53 43.00
N GLU A 207 1.81 -22.07 41.79
CA GLU A 207 2.50 -22.44 40.55
C GLU A 207 3.61 -21.46 40.17
N LYS A 208 4.50 -21.88 39.25
CA LYS A 208 5.54 -21.02 38.65
C LYS A 208 5.27 -20.81 37.17
N ILE A 209 5.81 -19.73 36.61
CA ILE A 209 5.70 -19.34 35.19
C ILE A 209 7.00 -19.69 34.49
N ARG A 210 6.89 -20.40 33.36
CA ARG A 210 7.98 -20.61 32.42
C ARG A 210 7.71 -19.84 31.14
N LEU A 211 8.51 -18.82 30.86
CA LEU A 211 8.49 -18.07 29.61
C LEU A 211 9.52 -18.68 28.64
N THR A 212 9.10 -19.02 27.43
CA THR A 212 9.95 -19.63 26.39
C THR A 212 9.92 -18.79 25.13
N PHE A 213 11.05 -18.21 24.74
CA PHE A 213 11.18 -17.44 23.50
C PHE A 213 11.33 -18.40 22.30
N SER A 214 10.36 -18.35 21.38
CA SER A 214 10.38 -19.14 20.14
C SER A 214 11.14 -18.42 19.01
N SER A 215 11.06 -17.09 18.96
CA SER A 215 11.86 -16.24 18.07
C SER A 215 12.24 -14.95 18.80
N PHE A 216 13.43 -14.43 18.49
CA PHE A 216 13.96 -13.22 19.12
C PHE A 216 14.95 -12.53 18.20
N ASP A 217 14.56 -11.37 17.67
CA ASP A 217 15.37 -10.58 16.76
C ASP A 217 15.13 -9.09 17.02
N LEU A 218 15.99 -8.51 17.86
CA LEU A 218 16.03 -7.09 18.18
C LEU A 218 17.30 -6.45 17.65
N VAL A 219 17.28 -5.13 17.46
CA VAL A 219 18.47 -4.37 17.08
C VAL A 219 19.56 -4.55 18.15
N PRO A 220 20.78 -4.99 17.78
CA PRO A 220 21.84 -5.29 18.74
C PRO A 220 22.59 -4.05 19.25
N GLU A 221 22.44 -2.89 18.59
CA GLU A 221 23.25 -1.70 18.87
C GLU A 221 23.00 -1.15 20.28
N ALA A 222 24.06 -1.14 21.10
CA ALA A 222 24.07 -0.65 22.48
C ALA A 222 22.96 -1.17 23.41
N CYS A 223 22.25 -2.25 23.04
CA CYS A 223 21.11 -2.80 23.78
C CYS A 223 20.03 -1.75 24.09
N LYS A 224 19.82 -0.80 23.16
CA LYS A 224 18.80 0.25 23.28
C LYS A 224 17.39 -0.31 23.13
N ASP A 225 17.25 -1.31 22.26
CA ASP A 225 16.06 -2.13 22.11
C ASP A 225 16.20 -3.40 22.94
N TYR A 226 15.31 -3.61 23.91
CA TYR A 226 15.43 -4.72 24.83
C TYR A 226 14.09 -5.23 25.39
N VAL A 227 14.13 -6.48 25.87
CA VAL A 227 13.08 -7.11 26.67
C VAL A 227 13.58 -7.33 28.10
N ASP A 228 12.93 -6.70 29.07
CA ASP A 228 13.14 -6.98 30.50
C ASP A 228 12.11 -7.98 31.01
N VAL A 229 12.55 -8.96 31.79
CA VAL A 229 11.68 -9.92 32.48
C VAL A 229 11.87 -9.82 33.98
N TYR A 230 10.79 -9.67 34.74
CA TYR A 230 10.78 -9.51 36.20
C TYR A 230 10.02 -10.66 36.88
N ASP A 231 10.54 -11.08 38.03
CA ASP A 231 10.00 -12.11 38.90
C ASP A 231 8.88 -11.56 39.80
N GLY A 232 7.78 -11.17 39.16
CA GLY A 232 6.60 -10.60 39.78
C GLY A 232 6.34 -9.13 39.40
N HIS A 233 5.28 -8.57 39.99
CA HIS A 233 4.73 -7.25 39.66
C HIS A 233 4.72 -6.27 40.84
N LYS A 234 5.30 -6.65 41.97
CA LYS A 234 5.31 -5.85 43.22
C LYS A 234 6.65 -5.13 43.36
N THR A 235 6.64 -4.05 44.14
CA THR A 235 7.87 -3.33 44.49
C THR A 235 8.91 -4.27 45.10
N GLY A 236 10.12 -4.27 44.52
CA GLY A 236 11.22 -5.14 44.91
C GLY A 236 11.29 -6.49 44.18
N SER A 237 10.40 -6.80 43.23
CA SER A 237 10.53 -7.99 42.37
C SER A 237 11.85 -7.98 41.59
N ALA A 238 12.56 -9.12 41.57
CA ALA A 238 13.88 -9.26 40.96
C ALA A 238 13.80 -9.25 39.42
N MET A 239 14.76 -8.61 38.74
CA MET A 239 14.91 -8.71 37.29
C MET A 239 15.56 -10.05 36.93
N LEU A 240 14.83 -10.91 36.21
CA LEU A 240 15.29 -12.22 35.74
C LEU A 240 16.23 -12.11 34.54
N GLY A 241 16.07 -11.07 33.73
CA GLY A 241 17.01 -10.79 32.64
C GLY A 241 16.60 -9.59 31.77
N ARG A 242 17.61 -9.00 31.13
CA ARG A 242 17.49 -8.03 30.03
C ARG A 242 18.05 -8.67 28.76
N PHE A 243 17.25 -8.72 27.71
CA PHE A 243 17.58 -9.39 26.45
C PHE A 243 17.54 -8.42 25.28
N CYS A 244 18.52 -8.46 24.38
CA CYS A 244 18.62 -7.62 23.18
C CYS A 244 19.44 -8.33 22.10
N GLY A 245 19.43 -7.79 20.88
CA GLY A 245 20.05 -8.43 19.71
C GLY A 245 19.25 -9.62 19.16
N SER A 246 19.91 -10.46 18.35
CA SER A 246 19.30 -11.61 17.66
C SER A 246 19.56 -12.96 18.35
N LYS A 247 20.17 -12.95 19.54
CA LYS A 247 20.43 -14.19 20.29
C LYS A 247 19.20 -14.58 21.09
N ASN A 248 18.58 -15.71 20.73
CA ASN A 248 17.41 -16.22 21.44
C ASN A 248 17.72 -16.46 22.96
N PRO A 249 17.00 -15.79 23.89
CA PRO A 249 17.15 -15.97 25.33
C PRO A 249 16.84 -17.38 25.84
N GLY A 250 16.06 -18.15 25.09
CA GLY A 250 15.60 -19.48 25.50
C GLY A 250 14.51 -19.42 26.56
N ARG A 251 14.71 -20.08 27.70
CA ARG A 251 13.70 -20.23 28.76
C ARG A 251 14.03 -19.38 29.99
N VAL A 252 13.01 -18.75 30.57
CA VAL A 252 13.08 -17.96 31.79
C VAL A 252 11.98 -18.43 32.76
N ASP A 253 12.38 -18.85 33.96
CA ASP A 253 11.46 -19.38 34.99
C ASP A 253 11.28 -18.36 36.13
N SER A 254 10.05 -18.12 36.57
CA SER A 254 9.75 -17.32 37.76
C SER A 254 9.88 -18.13 39.06
N SER A 255 10.06 -17.45 40.19
CA SER A 255 10.00 -18.07 41.52
C SER A 255 8.58 -18.21 42.06
N GLY A 256 7.65 -17.38 41.60
CA GLY A 256 6.24 -17.37 42.02
C GLY A 256 5.25 -17.36 40.86
N ASN A 257 3.99 -17.08 41.18
CA ASN A 257 2.88 -17.18 40.24
C ASN A 257 2.62 -15.90 39.42
N THR A 258 3.51 -14.90 39.49
CA THR A 258 3.42 -13.69 38.67
C THR A 258 4.75 -13.34 38.03
N MET A 259 4.73 -12.84 36.80
CA MET A 259 5.90 -12.43 36.02
C MET A 259 5.53 -11.18 35.21
N VAL A 260 6.45 -10.23 35.04
CA VAL A 260 6.25 -9.07 34.17
C VAL A 260 7.27 -9.08 33.04
N VAL A 261 6.81 -8.84 31.81
CA VAL A 261 7.66 -8.72 30.63
C VAL A 261 7.49 -7.30 30.08
N ARG A 262 8.58 -6.58 29.82
CA ARG A 262 8.57 -5.24 29.23
C ARG A 262 9.38 -5.24 27.94
N PHE A 263 8.82 -4.69 26.86
CA PHE A 263 9.54 -4.47 25.62
C PHE A 263 9.66 -2.97 25.37
N LYS A 264 10.89 -2.52 25.12
CA LYS A 264 11.21 -1.13 24.84
C LYS A 264 12.08 -1.02 23.59
N THR A 265 11.79 -0.04 22.74
CA THR A 265 12.62 0.34 21.59
C THR A 265 13.02 1.81 21.66
N ASP A 266 14.07 2.19 20.95
CA ASP A 266 14.47 3.59 20.75
C ASP A 266 13.87 4.20 19.48
N ALA A 267 14.24 5.44 19.15
CA ALA A 267 13.70 6.17 18.00
C ALA A 267 14.25 5.70 16.63
N THR A 268 15.19 4.76 16.58
CA THR A 268 15.98 4.47 15.38
C THR A 268 16.25 2.98 15.16
N LEU A 269 16.09 2.53 13.91
CA LEU A 269 16.30 1.14 13.50
C LEU A 269 15.30 0.17 14.16
N THR A 270 14.76 -0.74 13.37
CA THR A 270 13.83 -1.75 13.88
C THR A 270 14.17 -3.11 13.31
N SER A 271 13.84 -4.17 14.04
CA SER A 271 14.01 -5.56 13.59
C SER A 271 12.69 -6.33 13.72
N LYS A 272 12.71 -7.64 13.49
CA LYS A 272 11.50 -8.45 13.44
C LYS A 272 10.73 -8.48 14.75
N GLY A 273 11.40 -8.42 15.89
CA GLY A 273 10.79 -8.52 17.22
C GLY A 273 10.92 -9.91 17.82
N PHE A 274 10.04 -10.25 18.75
CA PHE A 274 10.04 -11.56 19.40
C PHE A 274 8.66 -12.21 19.48
N SER A 275 8.69 -13.54 19.63
CA SER A 275 7.55 -14.38 19.98
C SER A 275 7.96 -15.25 21.17
N ALA A 276 7.13 -15.26 22.21
CA ALA A 276 7.36 -16.07 23.40
C ALA A 276 6.06 -16.68 23.92
N THR A 277 6.13 -17.87 24.49
CA THR A 277 4.99 -18.57 25.11
C THR A 277 5.28 -18.76 26.58
N PHE A 278 4.34 -18.40 27.47
CA PHE A 278 4.40 -18.75 28.88
C PHE A 278 3.59 -20.02 29.17
N THR A 279 4.05 -20.84 30.12
CA THR A 279 3.32 -22.01 30.63
C THR A 279 3.44 -22.10 32.15
N LYS A 280 2.45 -22.68 32.83
CA LYS A 280 2.56 -23.00 34.25
C LYS A 280 3.46 -24.23 34.47
N THR A 281 4.20 -24.22 35.57
CA THR A 281 5.04 -25.34 36.01
C THR A 281 4.72 -25.67 37.47
N SER A 282 4.22 -26.89 37.72
CA SER A 282 3.85 -27.36 39.06
C SER A 282 5.04 -27.92 39.84
N LEU A 283 5.06 -27.67 41.14
CA LEU A 283 5.97 -28.31 42.09
C LEU A 283 5.48 -29.73 42.37
N ILE A 284 6.08 -30.75 41.75
CA ILE A 284 5.87 -32.14 42.19
C ILE A 284 6.83 -32.43 43.37
N PRO A 285 6.34 -32.94 44.51
CA PRO A 285 7.19 -33.46 45.58
C PRO A 285 7.93 -34.72 45.13
N THR A 286 9.21 -34.78 45.47
CA THR A 286 10.12 -35.93 45.38
C THR A 286 9.51 -37.25 45.85
N THR A 287 9.75 -38.34 45.09
CA THR A 287 9.94 -39.79 45.45
C THR A 287 9.43 -40.66 44.27
N VAL A 288 10.05 -41.71 43.70
CA VAL A 288 11.25 -42.56 43.91
C VAL A 288 11.69 -43.08 42.51
N LYS A 289 13.00 -43.31 42.29
CA LYS A 289 13.58 -44.04 41.14
C LYS A 289 13.28 -45.55 41.20
N PRO A 290 13.10 -46.25 40.06
CA PRO A 290 14.21 -47.08 39.53
C PRO A 290 14.33 -47.00 37.99
N THR A 291 15.48 -46.60 37.42
CA THR A 291 16.51 -47.48 36.80
C THR A 291 15.92 -48.78 36.22
N THR A 292 15.92 -49.07 34.91
CA THR A 292 17.07 -49.08 33.98
C THR A 292 16.61 -49.27 32.52
N MET A 293 17.47 -48.83 31.60
CA MET A 293 17.52 -49.06 30.13
C MET A 293 16.85 -48.02 29.22
N MET A 294 17.69 -47.14 28.66
CA MET A 294 17.46 -46.49 27.36
C MET A 294 17.46 -47.57 26.26
N PRO A 295 16.57 -47.46 25.27
CA PRO A 295 16.91 -46.69 24.08
C PRO A 295 15.84 -45.68 23.66
N THR A 296 16.34 -44.62 23.01
CA THR A 296 15.68 -43.76 22.01
C THR A 296 14.46 -42.94 22.42
N THR A 297 14.64 -41.64 22.24
CA THR A 297 13.69 -40.53 22.17
C THR A 297 12.24 -40.89 21.86
N PRO A 298 11.29 -40.39 22.67
CA PRO A 298 10.04 -39.85 22.14
C PRO A 298 9.63 -38.56 22.88
N ALA A 299 8.83 -37.63 22.36
CA ALA A 299 8.33 -37.30 21.03
C ALA A 299 7.73 -35.88 21.18
N ILE A 300 7.74 -35.11 20.09
CA ILE A 300 7.07 -33.82 19.96
C ILE A 300 5.56 -34.06 20.08
N ALA A 301 4.91 -33.51 21.10
CA ALA A 301 3.46 -33.56 21.27
C ALA A 301 2.80 -32.38 20.54
N ASP A 302 2.66 -32.47 19.21
CA ASP A 302 1.72 -31.62 18.44
C ASP A 302 1.38 -32.18 17.05
N SER A 303 1.51 -33.49 16.83
CA SER A 303 1.25 -34.03 15.49
C SER A 303 -0.24 -34.09 15.13
N GLY A 304 -1.15 -33.91 16.10
CA GLY A 304 -2.59 -34.16 15.91
C GLY A 304 -2.92 -35.60 15.47
N CYS A 305 -1.94 -36.49 15.37
CA CYS A 305 -2.09 -37.86 14.88
C CYS A 305 -2.04 -38.83 16.07
N GLY A 306 -3.09 -39.62 16.27
CA GLY A 306 -3.27 -40.49 17.43
C GLY A 306 -4.17 -39.92 18.55
N GLY A 307 -4.73 -38.72 18.35
CA GLY A 307 -5.70 -38.05 19.23
C GLY A 307 -6.12 -36.70 18.64
N VAL A 308 -7.11 -36.00 19.23
CA VAL A 308 -7.52 -34.67 18.76
C VAL A 308 -6.59 -33.59 19.31
N GLY A 309 -5.84 -32.93 18.43
CA GLY A 309 -5.00 -31.77 18.77
C GLY A 309 -5.86 -30.53 19.03
N MET A 310 -5.82 -29.99 20.25
CA MET A 310 -6.57 -28.78 20.60
C MET A 310 -5.67 -27.55 20.45
N LEU A 311 -6.02 -26.66 19.51
CA LEU A 311 -5.27 -25.46 19.18
C LEU A 311 -6.05 -24.23 19.66
N PHE A 312 -5.42 -23.41 20.50
CA PHE A 312 -5.98 -22.18 21.04
C PHE A 312 -5.05 -21.02 20.75
N GLY A 313 -5.60 -19.84 20.42
CA GLY A 313 -4.81 -18.63 20.19
C GLY A 313 -5.43 -17.72 19.15
N ARG A 314 -4.68 -16.72 18.68
CA ARG A 314 -5.09 -15.81 17.60
C ARG A 314 -4.42 -16.09 16.26
N LYS A 315 -3.41 -16.94 16.23
CA LYS A 315 -2.78 -17.44 15.01
C LYS A 315 -2.01 -18.71 15.29
N GLY A 316 -1.80 -19.51 14.27
CA GLY A 316 -0.97 -20.70 14.35
C GLY A 316 -0.76 -21.33 12.99
N GLU A 317 0.01 -22.40 13.00
CA GLU A 317 0.29 -23.20 11.80
C GLU A 317 0.00 -24.67 12.09
N ILE A 318 -0.43 -25.40 11.07
CA ILE A 318 -0.70 -26.83 11.10
C ILE A 318 0.05 -27.44 9.93
N HIS A 319 0.83 -28.47 10.21
CA HIS A 319 1.59 -29.20 9.20
C HIS A 319 1.21 -30.67 9.26
N SER A 320 1.11 -31.33 8.12
CA SER A 320 1.01 -32.78 8.09
C SER A 320 2.26 -33.42 8.68
N MET A 321 2.10 -34.56 9.34
CA MET A 321 3.23 -35.31 9.88
C MET A 321 4.24 -35.63 8.77
N GLY A 322 5.50 -35.23 8.96
CA GLY A 322 6.58 -35.43 7.98
C GLY A 322 6.89 -34.22 7.11
N PHE A 323 6.01 -33.22 7.04
CA PHE A 323 6.21 -32.03 6.18
C PHE A 323 7.55 -31.32 6.47
N PRO A 324 8.33 -30.90 5.45
CA PRO A 324 8.03 -30.91 4.01
C PRO A 324 8.31 -32.24 3.29
N ASP A 325 8.75 -33.27 4.01
CA ASP A 325 8.95 -34.62 3.47
C ASP A 325 7.61 -35.39 3.39
N ALA A 326 7.63 -36.55 2.75
CA ALA A 326 6.42 -37.31 2.49
C ALA A 326 5.72 -37.77 3.79
N TYR A 327 4.39 -37.63 3.85
CA TYR A 327 3.63 -38.03 5.03
C TYR A 327 3.53 -39.56 5.18
N PRO A 328 3.53 -40.11 6.41
CA PRO A 328 3.30 -41.53 6.63
C PRO A 328 1.94 -42.04 6.12
N GLY A 329 1.88 -43.32 5.76
CA GLY A 329 0.60 -44.00 5.46
C GLY A 329 -0.20 -44.35 6.73
N ASN A 330 -1.51 -44.55 6.58
CA ASN A 330 -2.49 -44.87 7.63
C ASN A 330 -2.61 -43.81 8.73
N LEU A 331 -2.47 -42.52 8.37
CA LEU A 331 -2.62 -41.44 9.32
C LEU A 331 -4.09 -41.16 9.60
N HIS A 332 -4.38 -40.90 10.87
CA HIS A 332 -5.63 -40.35 11.35
C HIS A 332 -5.30 -39.17 12.26
N CYS A 333 -5.26 -37.98 11.67
CA CYS A 333 -4.89 -36.75 12.36
C CYS A 333 -6.10 -35.81 12.44
N SER A 334 -6.31 -35.18 13.59
CA SER A 334 -7.41 -34.23 13.79
C SER A 334 -6.97 -33.07 14.66
N TRP A 335 -7.34 -31.86 14.26
CA TRP A 335 -7.06 -30.61 14.98
C TRP A 335 -8.35 -29.81 15.16
N ASN A 336 -8.57 -29.28 16.36
CA ASN A 336 -9.66 -28.37 16.69
C ASN A 336 -9.07 -27.01 17.06
N ILE A 337 -9.31 -26.01 16.24
CA ILE A 337 -8.92 -24.62 16.45
C ILE A 337 -10.03 -23.90 17.20
N THR A 338 -9.68 -23.17 18.25
CA THR A 338 -10.57 -22.26 18.97
C THR A 338 -9.89 -20.90 19.15
N VAL A 339 -10.51 -19.85 18.60
CA VAL A 339 -10.09 -18.45 18.79
C VAL A 339 -10.92 -17.78 19.90
N PRO A 340 -10.51 -16.62 20.44
CA PRO A 340 -11.29 -15.90 21.42
C PRO A 340 -12.71 -15.56 20.93
N GLU A 341 -13.66 -15.41 21.85
CA GLU A 341 -15.02 -15.00 21.51
C GLU A 341 -15.02 -13.62 20.82
N GLY A 342 -15.96 -13.42 19.90
CA GLY A 342 -16.02 -12.25 19.01
C GLY A 342 -15.22 -12.40 17.71
N PHE A 343 -14.28 -13.36 17.62
CA PHE A 343 -13.50 -13.63 16.41
C PHE A 343 -14.01 -14.86 15.64
N LEU A 344 -13.68 -14.89 14.36
CA LEU A 344 -13.81 -16.04 13.47
C LEU A 344 -12.43 -16.63 13.16
N VAL A 345 -12.37 -17.90 12.75
CA VAL A 345 -11.14 -18.57 12.32
C VAL A 345 -11.02 -18.42 10.81
N LYS A 346 -9.99 -17.72 10.34
CA LYS A 346 -9.55 -17.75 8.94
C LYS A 346 -8.50 -18.85 8.79
N LEU A 347 -8.67 -19.74 7.82
CA LEU A 347 -7.71 -20.78 7.48
C LEU A 347 -7.23 -20.61 6.04
N HIS A 348 -5.92 -20.64 5.86
CA HIS A 348 -5.25 -20.57 4.55
C HIS A 348 -4.25 -21.70 4.42
N VAL A 349 -4.52 -22.64 3.51
CA VAL A 349 -3.57 -23.70 3.16
C VAL A 349 -2.53 -23.11 2.20
N ILE A 350 -1.27 -23.12 2.62
CA ILE A 350 -0.16 -22.47 1.90
C ILE A 350 0.64 -23.43 1.02
N ASP A 351 0.63 -24.72 1.33
CA ASP A 351 1.22 -25.78 0.51
C ASP A 351 0.34 -27.04 0.64
N MET A 352 0.15 -27.76 -0.46
CA MET A 352 -0.60 -29.02 -0.49
C MET A 352 -0.10 -29.92 -1.62
N SER A 353 0.21 -31.15 -1.25
CA SER A 353 0.75 -32.23 -2.07
C SER A 353 0.24 -33.54 -1.45
N VAL A 354 -1.06 -33.79 -1.60
CA VAL A 354 -1.73 -34.97 -1.02
C VAL A 354 -2.11 -35.90 -2.15
N THR A 355 -1.82 -37.19 -2.04
CA THR A 355 -2.11 -38.16 -3.10
C THR A 355 -3.59 -38.15 -3.49
N GLY A 356 -3.90 -37.97 -4.77
CA GLY A 356 -5.28 -37.98 -5.27
C GLY A 356 -5.51 -36.95 -6.35
N GLU A 357 -6.63 -37.09 -7.06
CA GLU A 357 -7.08 -36.11 -8.04
C GLU A 357 -8.04 -35.11 -7.37
N ALA A 358 -7.79 -33.81 -7.58
CA ALA A 358 -8.58 -32.75 -6.96
C ALA A 358 -10.08 -32.93 -7.30
N GLY A 359 -10.94 -32.88 -6.27
CA GLY A 359 -12.38 -33.11 -6.41
C GLY A 359 -12.82 -34.59 -6.30
N GLN A 360 -11.90 -35.55 -6.33
CA GLN A 360 -12.19 -36.99 -6.18
C GLN A 360 -11.40 -37.62 -5.03
N CYS A 361 -11.40 -36.95 -3.88
CA CYS A 361 -10.62 -37.31 -2.70
C CYS A 361 -11.22 -38.51 -1.95
N GLY A 362 -10.87 -39.71 -2.41
CA GLY A 362 -11.30 -40.97 -1.79
C GLY A 362 -10.45 -41.37 -0.58
N GLU A 363 -9.19 -41.67 -0.86
CA GLU A 363 -8.25 -42.36 0.04
C GLU A 363 -7.53 -41.35 0.95
N ASP A 364 -6.60 -40.56 0.39
CA ASP A 364 -5.87 -39.53 1.12
C ASP A 364 -6.59 -38.19 0.99
N LYS A 365 -6.91 -37.55 2.12
CA LYS A 365 -7.70 -36.32 2.13
C LYS A 365 -7.52 -35.46 3.37
N LEU A 366 -7.56 -34.16 3.16
CA LEU A 366 -7.69 -33.12 4.17
C LEU A 366 -9.13 -32.60 4.19
N VAL A 367 -9.83 -32.77 5.31
CA VAL A 367 -11.18 -32.26 5.53
C VAL A 367 -11.11 -31.03 6.43
N VAL A 368 -11.68 -29.92 5.98
CA VAL A 368 -11.84 -28.70 6.78
C VAL A 368 -13.32 -28.53 7.11
N ALA A 369 -13.65 -28.28 8.38
CA ALA A 369 -15.03 -28.13 8.83
C ALA A 369 -15.16 -27.06 9.92
N ASP A 370 -16.28 -26.36 9.95
CA ASP A 370 -16.67 -25.50 11.07
C ASP A 370 -17.80 -26.13 11.90
N SER A 371 -18.42 -25.37 12.80
CA SER A 371 -19.52 -25.86 13.62
C SER A 371 -20.82 -26.15 12.86
N LEU A 372 -20.95 -25.72 11.60
CA LEU A 372 -22.17 -25.84 10.80
C LEU A 372 -22.05 -26.90 9.70
N GLN A 373 -20.89 -27.00 9.05
CA GLN A 373 -20.64 -27.98 7.99
C GLN A 373 -19.15 -28.26 7.73
N ALA A 374 -18.90 -29.32 6.96
CA ALA A 374 -17.65 -29.43 6.21
C ALA A 374 -17.58 -28.31 5.17
N LEU A 375 -16.48 -27.56 5.20
CA LEU A 375 -16.17 -26.47 4.28
C LEU A 375 -15.48 -26.98 3.01
N GLY A 376 -14.79 -28.11 3.11
CA GLY A 376 -14.17 -28.74 1.95
C GLY A 376 -13.46 -30.05 2.28
N THR A 377 -13.25 -30.86 1.24
CA THR A 377 -12.43 -32.08 1.27
C THR A 377 -11.41 -31.97 0.14
N HIS A 378 -10.12 -32.01 0.48
CA HIS A 378 -9.04 -31.60 -0.41
C HIS A 378 -7.97 -32.68 -0.53
N CYS A 379 -7.46 -32.84 -1.74
CA CYS A 379 -6.38 -33.74 -2.14
C CYS A 379 -5.79 -33.22 -3.46
N GLY A 380 -4.67 -33.77 -3.90
CA GLY A 380 -3.89 -33.31 -5.04
C GLY A 380 -2.97 -32.14 -4.69
N TYR A 381 -2.68 -31.33 -5.71
CA TYR A 381 -1.76 -30.18 -5.64
C TYR A 381 -2.46 -28.81 -5.72
N VAL A 382 -3.79 -28.81 -5.90
CA VAL A 382 -4.57 -27.58 -6.10
C VAL A 382 -4.95 -27.01 -4.73
N LEU A 383 -4.42 -25.83 -4.40
CA LEU A 383 -4.70 -25.19 -3.11
C LEU A 383 -6.21 -24.84 -2.97
N PRO A 384 -6.81 -25.12 -1.81
CA PRO A 384 -8.20 -24.73 -1.54
C PRO A 384 -8.34 -23.21 -1.35
N PRO A 385 -9.54 -22.66 -1.57
CA PRO A 385 -9.81 -21.26 -1.26
C PRO A 385 -9.65 -20.96 0.23
N VAL A 386 -9.40 -19.70 0.57
CA VAL A 386 -9.35 -19.24 1.96
C VAL A 386 -10.76 -19.33 2.55
N VAL A 387 -10.87 -20.00 3.70
CA VAL A 387 -12.16 -20.20 4.38
C VAL A 387 -12.21 -19.48 5.71
N VAL A 388 -13.40 -18.98 6.05
CA VAL A 388 -13.71 -18.36 7.35
C VAL A 388 -14.79 -19.20 8.04
N SER A 389 -14.62 -19.52 9.32
CA SER A 389 -15.61 -20.26 10.11
C SER A 389 -16.84 -19.42 10.45
N ALA A 390 -17.98 -20.08 10.70
CA ALA A 390 -19.21 -19.40 11.12
C ALA A 390 -19.18 -18.88 12.58
N ASN A 391 -18.24 -19.35 13.41
CA ASN A 391 -18.03 -18.91 14.78
C ASN A 391 -16.55 -19.00 15.16
N ASN A 392 -16.23 -18.93 16.46
CA ASN A 392 -14.86 -18.96 16.96
C ASN A 392 -14.18 -20.35 16.95
N LYS A 393 -14.73 -21.32 16.22
CA LYS A 393 -14.20 -22.69 16.15
C LYS A 393 -14.10 -23.21 14.72
N MET A 394 -13.05 -23.97 14.45
CA MET A 394 -12.83 -24.70 13.19
C MET A 394 -12.12 -26.02 13.48
N SER A 395 -12.31 -27.02 12.64
CA SER A 395 -11.66 -28.34 12.75
C SER A 395 -11.05 -28.77 11.43
N LEU A 396 -9.89 -29.43 11.51
CA LEU A 396 -9.19 -30.04 10.39
C LEU A 396 -9.01 -31.53 10.67
N SER A 397 -9.19 -32.38 9.67
CA SER A 397 -8.93 -33.81 9.77
C SER A 397 -8.17 -34.30 8.54
N PHE A 398 -7.01 -34.93 8.75
CA PHE A 398 -6.19 -35.50 7.69
C PHE A 398 -6.15 -37.03 7.80
N LEU A 399 -6.47 -37.68 6.68
CA LEU A 399 -6.54 -39.13 6.54
C LEU A 399 -5.60 -39.55 5.40
N SER A 400 -4.78 -40.58 5.63
CA SER A 400 -4.00 -41.25 4.58
C SER A 400 -4.19 -42.76 4.59
N ASP A 401 -4.09 -43.39 3.43
CA ASP A 401 -4.14 -44.84 3.26
C ASP A 401 -2.75 -45.50 3.42
N SER A 402 -2.64 -46.79 3.13
CA SER A 402 -1.36 -47.53 3.25
C SER A 402 -0.43 -47.42 2.04
N ARG A 403 -0.80 -46.65 1.01
CA ARG A 403 -0.15 -46.58 -0.30
C ARG A 403 0.62 -45.26 -0.48
N LEU A 404 0.71 -44.76 -1.71
CA LEU A 404 1.56 -43.66 -2.14
C LEU A 404 1.41 -42.43 -1.24
N SER A 405 2.53 -41.87 -0.78
CA SER A 405 2.59 -40.63 -0.04
C SER A 405 3.32 -39.56 -0.84
N ASP A 406 3.02 -38.31 -0.49
CA ASP A 406 3.67 -37.12 -1.06
C ASP A 406 3.89 -36.11 0.08
N ARG A 407 4.40 -34.90 -0.20
CA ARG A 407 4.88 -33.93 0.80
C ARG A 407 3.86 -33.51 1.86
N GLY A 408 2.56 -33.69 1.61
CA GLY A 408 1.49 -33.39 2.56
C GLY A 408 1.03 -31.94 2.47
N PHE A 409 0.72 -31.29 3.59
CA PHE A 409 0.19 -29.93 3.58
C PHE A 409 0.75 -29.07 4.71
N SER A 410 0.70 -27.76 4.47
CA SER A 410 0.96 -26.73 5.47
C SER A 410 -0.17 -25.69 5.42
N ALA A 411 -0.72 -25.35 6.58
CA ALA A 411 -1.83 -24.42 6.71
C ALA A 411 -1.55 -23.40 7.83
N LYS A 412 -1.96 -22.15 7.61
CA LYS A 412 -1.96 -21.10 8.63
C LYS A 412 -3.39 -20.77 9.02
N TRP A 413 -3.62 -20.56 10.30
CA TRP A 413 -4.89 -20.06 10.81
C TRP A 413 -4.68 -18.77 11.61
N GLU A 414 -5.66 -17.89 11.57
CA GLU A 414 -5.67 -16.64 12.34
C GLU A 414 -7.08 -16.23 12.77
N ALA A 415 -7.17 -15.49 13.85
CA ALA A 415 -8.40 -14.87 14.35
C ALA A 415 -8.67 -13.60 13.54
N VAL A 416 -9.86 -13.51 12.96
CA VAL A 416 -10.31 -12.37 12.15
C VAL A 416 -11.64 -11.83 12.66
N TYR A 417 -11.92 -10.57 12.39
CA TYR A 417 -13.20 -9.98 12.75
C TYR A 417 -14.29 -10.36 11.73
N PRO A 418 -15.57 -10.46 12.14
CA PRO A 418 -16.67 -10.72 11.21
C PRO A 418 -16.77 -9.70 10.06
N GLU A 419 -16.46 -8.44 10.31
CA GLU A 419 -16.44 -7.38 9.30
C GLU A 419 -15.42 -7.62 8.17
N ASP A 420 -14.37 -8.41 8.43
CA ASP A 420 -13.31 -8.69 7.45
C ASP A 420 -13.69 -9.76 6.42
N ILE A 421 -14.82 -10.47 6.58
CA ILE A 421 -15.21 -11.60 5.70
C ILE A 421 -15.14 -11.20 4.22
N ALA A 422 -15.71 -10.04 3.88
CA ALA A 422 -15.76 -9.56 2.50
C ALA A 422 -14.37 -9.28 1.91
N ALA A 423 -13.47 -8.71 2.71
CA ALA A 423 -12.09 -8.45 2.30
C ALA A 423 -11.27 -9.74 2.16
N ILE A 424 -11.53 -10.74 3.01
CA ILE A 424 -10.82 -12.02 3.03
C ILE A 424 -11.24 -12.91 1.85
N GLN A 425 -12.55 -13.05 1.62
CA GLN A 425 -13.10 -13.98 0.62
C GLN A 425 -13.37 -13.30 -0.74
N GLY A 426 -13.37 -11.97 -0.80
CA GLY A 426 -13.70 -11.19 -2.00
C GLY A 426 -15.21 -11.13 -2.30
N CYS A 427 -16.03 -11.66 -1.41
CA CYS A 427 -17.49 -11.73 -1.43
C CYS A 427 -17.98 -12.02 -0.01
N GLY A 428 -19.28 -11.87 0.26
CA GLY A 428 -19.80 -12.09 1.61
C GLY A 428 -19.84 -10.83 2.47
N GLY A 429 -19.86 -11.03 3.79
CA GLY A 429 -19.79 -9.96 4.79
C GLY A 429 -20.60 -10.26 6.05
N ALA A 430 -20.24 -9.59 7.15
CA ALA A 430 -21.07 -9.53 8.34
C ALA A 430 -22.02 -8.31 8.30
N SER A 431 -23.24 -8.47 8.80
CA SER A 431 -24.20 -7.37 8.89
C SER A 431 -25.06 -7.45 10.15
N HIS A 432 -25.26 -6.30 10.78
CA HIS A 432 -26.21 -6.09 11.88
C HIS A 432 -27.45 -5.31 11.43
N GLU A 433 -27.56 -5.02 10.13
CA GLU A 433 -28.65 -4.23 9.57
C GLU A 433 -29.96 -5.02 9.53
N LEU A 434 -31.07 -4.31 9.78
CA LEU A 434 -32.41 -4.89 9.77
C LEU A 434 -32.89 -5.33 8.38
N LYS A 435 -32.19 -4.89 7.33
CA LYS A 435 -32.42 -5.27 5.94
C LYS A 435 -31.12 -5.14 5.13
N GLY A 436 -30.97 -5.92 4.07
CA GLY A 436 -29.81 -5.84 3.18
C GLY A 436 -29.90 -6.78 1.98
N VAL A 437 -28.83 -6.81 1.17
CA VAL A 437 -28.76 -7.56 -0.10
C VAL A 437 -27.52 -8.46 -0.09
N SER A 438 -27.68 -9.71 -0.51
CA SER A 438 -26.61 -10.67 -0.77
C SER A 438 -26.61 -11.07 -2.25
N LYS A 439 -25.43 -11.12 -2.86
CA LYS A 439 -25.27 -11.46 -4.28
C LYS A 439 -23.99 -12.25 -4.51
N SER A 440 -24.00 -13.12 -5.51
CA SER A 440 -22.79 -13.82 -5.94
C SER A 440 -21.70 -12.85 -6.38
N GLN A 441 -20.43 -13.28 -6.29
CA GLN A 441 -19.32 -12.49 -6.80
C GLN A 441 -19.56 -12.15 -8.29
N ASN A 442 -19.24 -10.92 -8.70
CA ASN A 442 -19.42 -10.40 -10.06
C ASN A 442 -20.86 -10.21 -10.57
N TRP A 443 -21.90 -10.58 -9.80
CA TRP A 443 -23.29 -10.41 -10.23
C TRP A 443 -23.55 -8.98 -10.78
N PRO A 444 -24.16 -8.81 -11.97
CA PRO A 444 -24.90 -9.83 -12.74
C PRO A 444 -24.06 -10.69 -13.68
N MET A 445 -22.74 -10.52 -13.73
CA MET A 445 -21.84 -11.38 -14.50
C MET A 445 -21.62 -12.72 -13.80
N ASN A 446 -21.03 -13.67 -14.53
CA ASN A 446 -20.75 -14.99 -14.00
C ASN A 446 -19.92 -14.97 -12.71
N TYR A 447 -20.31 -15.78 -11.74
CA TYR A 447 -19.55 -15.93 -10.51
C TYR A 447 -18.20 -16.60 -10.74
N LYS A 448 -17.29 -16.40 -9.79
CA LYS A 448 -15.94 -16.94 -9.84
C LYS A 448 -15.96 -18.45 -9.48
N ALA A 449 -15.26 -19.27 -10.27
CA ALA A 449 -14.97 -20.66 -9.91
C ALA A 449 -14.02 -20.79 -8.70
N ALA A 450 -14.07 -21.94 -8.03
CA ALA A 450 -13.24 -22.33 -6.89
C ALA A 450 -13.25 -21.29 -5.76
N SER A 451 -14.43 -20.80 -5.41
CA SER A 451 -14.63 -19.73 -4.43
C SER A 451 -15.54 -20.18 -3.28
N GLU A 452 -15.33 -19.58 -2.12
CA GLU A 452 -16.16 -19.78 -0.94
C GLU A 452 -16.56 -18.40 -0.40
N CYS A 453 -17.86 -18.10 -0.40
CA CYS A 453 -18.40 -16.84 0.12
C CYS A 453 -19.27 -17.09 1.34
N MET A 454 -19.13 -16.27 2.39
CA MET A 454 -19.96 -16.35 3.59
C MET A 454 -20.63 -15.02 3.92
N TRP A 455 -21.93 -15.03 4.23
CA TRP A 455 -22.63 -13.90 4.81
C TRP A 455 -23.07 -14.27 6.22
N SER A 456 -22.82 -13.39 7.19
CA SER A 456 -23.27 -13.54 8.58
C SER A 456 -24.16 -12.38 8.96
N VAL A 457 -25.46 -12.62 9.05
CA VAL A 457 -26.46 -11.62 9.41
C VAL A 457 -26.92 -11.87 10.83
N GLU A 458 -26.78 -10.87 11.70
CA GLU A 458 -27.20 -10.94 13.10
C GLU A 458 -27.99 -9.70 13.49
N VAL A 459 -29.31 -9.87 13.65
CA VAL A 459 -30.24 -8.79 14.00
C VAL A 459 -30.49 -8.78 15.53
N PRO A 460 -31.08 -7.70 16.09
CA PRO A 460 -31.38 -7.65 17.52
C PRO A 460 -32.22 -8.84 18.02
N LYS A 461 -31.96 -9.30 19.25
CA LYS A 461 -32.67 -10.44 19.87
C LYS A 461 -34.19 -10.21 19.83
N GLY A 462 -34.94 -11.26 19.48
CA GLY A 462 -36.40 -11.23 19.36
C GLY A 462 -36.93 -10.84 17.97
N LYS A 463 -36.06 -10.47 17.02
CA LYS A 463 -36.39 -10.33 15.59
C LYS A 463 -36.03 -11.59 14.83
N THR A 464 -36.78 -11.88 13.77
CA THR A 464 -36.50 -12.92 12.79
C THR A 464 -36.10 -12.30 11.46
N ILE A 465 -35.36 -13.06 10.64
CA ILE A 465 -34.82 -12.64 9.35
C ILE A 465 -35.57 -13.41 8.27
N THR A 466 -36.17 -12.70 7.32
CA THR A 466 -36.77 -13.28 6.12
C THR A 466 -35.81 -13.07 4.94
N LEU A 467 -35.34 -14.16 4.32
CA LEU A 467 -34.47 -14.15 3.14
C LEU A 467 -35.27 -14.55 1.89
N THR A 468 -35.20 -13.72 0.85
CA THR A 468 -35.90 -13.92 -0.41
C THR A 468 -34.93 -13.75 -1.59
N PHE A 469 -34.94 -14.72 -2.51
CA PHE A 469 -34.18 -14.65 -3.75
C PHE A 469 -34.96 -13.88 -4.82
N THR A 470 -34.26 -13.02 -5.54
CA THR A 470 -34.77 -12.25 -6.69
C THR A 470 -34.22 -12.74 -8.02
N HIS A 471 -33.04 -13.38 -7.98
CA HIS A 471 -32.42 -14.04 -9.12
C HIS A 471 -31.65 -15.26 -8.62
N PHE A 472 -31.66 -16.35 -9.39
CA PHE A 472 -30.94 -17.59 -9.05
C PHE A 472 -30.65 -18.39 -10.33
N ASN A 473 -29.38 -18.49 -10.70
CA ASN A 473 -28.83 -19.21 -11.84
C ASN A 473 -27.44 -19.72 -11.45
N VAL A 474 -27.42 -20.87 -10.80
CA VAL A 474 -26.23 -21.58 -10.34
C VAL A 474 -26.13 -22.89 -11.13
N GLU A 475 -24.92 -23.47 -11.27
CA GLU A 475 -24.74 -24.74 -11.96
C GLU A 475 -25.84 -25.76 -11.60
N ALA A 476 -26.42 -26.40 -12.62
CA ALA A 476 -27.42 -27.43 -12.40
C ALA A 476 -26.78 -28.68 -11.77
N LYS A 477 -27.63 -29.54 -11.19
CA LYS A 477 -27.15 -30.82 -10.64
C LYS A 477 -26.43 -31.63 -11.71
N ASP A 478 -25.31 -32.24 -11.32
CA ASP A 478 -24.61 -33.18 -12.18
C ASP A 478 -25.54 -34.33 -12.59
N ILE A 479 -25.54 -34.63 -13.89
CA ILE A 479 -26.50 -35.56 -14.51
C ILE A 479 -26.31 -36.99 -13.98
N PHE A 480 -25.07 -37.36 -13.62
CA PHE A 480 -24.74 -38.73 -13.21
C PHE A 480 -24.88 -38.93 -11.70
N THR A 481 -24.46 -37.96 -10.89
CA THR A 481 -24.43 -38.06 -9.43
C THR A 481 -25.63 -37.37 -8.75
N SER A 482 -26.39 -36.55 -9.48
CA SER A 482 -27.49 -35.73 -8.95
C SER A 482 -27.08 -34.79 -7.81
N LYS A 483 -25.77 -34.49 -7.68
CA LYS A 483 -25.23 -33.57 -6.68
C LYS A 483 -25.15 -32.16 -7.24
N CYS A 484 -25.35 -31.17 -6.38
CA CYS A 484 -24.98 -29.79 -6.68
C CYS A 484 -23.47 -29.65 -6.43
N LEU A 485 -22.68 -29.35 -7.46
CA LEU A 485 -21.26 -29.06 -7.31
C LEU A 485 -21.10 -27.59 -6.89
N ASP A 486 -21.78 -26.68 -7.59
CA ASP A 486 -22.03 -25.32 -7.12
C ASP A 486 -23.34 -25.22 -6.35
N TYR A 487 -23.33 -24.58 -5.18
CA TYR A 487 -24.54 -24.45 -4.39
C TYR A 487 -24.54 -23.31 -3.37
N MET A 488 -25.74 -22.84 -3.05
CA MET A 488 -26.03 -21.97 -1.92
C MET A 488 -26.68 -22.77 -0.79
N VAL A 489 -26.25 -22.51 0.44
CA VAL A 489 -26.89 -23.00 1.67
C VAL A 489 -27.10 -21.85 2.66
N ALA A 490 -28.17 -21.95 3.44
CA ALA A 490 -28.46 -20.99 4.50
C ALA A 490 -28.72 -21.71 5.83
N TYR A 491 -28.20 -21.16 6.92
CA TYR A 491 -28.28 -21.70 8.27
C TYR A 491 -29.03 -20.72 9.16
N ASP A 492 -30.22 -21.12 9.59
CA ASP A 492 -30.99 -20.44 10.65
C ASP A 492 -30.45 -20.88 12.01
N ILE A 493 -29.86 -19.94 12.75
CA ILE A 493 -29.22 -20.20 14.04
C ILE A 493 -30.09 -19.61 15.16
N TYR A 494 -30.44 -20.45 16.13
CA TYR A 494 -31.36 -20.10 17.23
C TYR A 494 -30.89 -20.68 18.57
N ASN A 495 -31.61 -20.38 19.65
CA ASN A 495 -31.24 -20.76 21.02
C ASN A 495 -29.81 -20.32 21.40
N ASP A 496 -29.50 -19.03 21.19
CA ASP A 496 -28.18 -18.44 21.45
C ASP A 496 -26.99 -19.18 20.79
N GLY A 497 -27.23 -19.79 19.61
CA GLY A 497 -26.18 -20.48 18.85
C GLY A 497 -26.03 -21.97 19.16
N ALA A 498 -26.89 -22.54 20.02
CA ALA A 498 -26.86 -23.96 20.36
C ALA A 498 -27.47 -24.86 19.27
N GLU A 499 -28.43 -24.35 18.48
CA GLU A 499 -29.12 -25.11 17.45
C GLU A 499 -29.11 -24.39 16.11
N SER A 500 -29.14 -25.17 15.02
CA SER A 500 -29.23 -24.63 13.65
C SER A 500 -30.13 -25.48 12.75
N THR A 501 -30.80 -24.83 11.80
CA THR A 501 -31.55 -25.48 10.70
C THR A 501 -30.88 -25.16 9.38
N LYS A 502 -30.52 -26.19 8.60
CA LYS A 502 -29.94 -26.04 7.25
C LYS A 502 -31.05 -25.95 6.20
N HIS A 503 -30.98 -24.94 5.34
CA HIS A 503 -31.77 -24.76 4.13
C HIS A 503 -30.87 -24.91 2.89
N GLY A 504 -31.40 -25.53 1.82
CA GLY A 504 -30.63 -25.94 0.65
C GLY A 504 -30.04 -27.36 0.78
N PRO A 505 -29.03 -27.75 -0.02
CA PRO A 505 -28.35 -26.93 -1.03
C PRO A 505 -29.24 -26.58 -2.22
N TRP A 506 -29.16 -25.33 -2.67
CA TRP A 506 -29.83 -24.85 -3.88
C TRP A 506 -28.83 -24.71 -5.01
N CYS A 507 -29.21 -25.18 -6.19
CA CYS A 507 -28.43 -25.12 -7.43
C CYS A 507 -29.41 -25.19 -8.63
N GLY A 508 -28.94 -24.92 -9.85
CA GLY A 508 -29.79 -24.73 -11.03
C GLY A 508 -30.38 -23.32 -11.18
N ASP A 509 -31.41 -23.20 -12.00
CA ASP A 509 -32.03 -21.93 -12.42
C ASP A 509 -33.38 -21.63 -11.73
N GLN A 510 -33.80 -22.51 -10.81
CA GLN A 510 -35.07 -22.35 -10.10
C GLN A 510 -34.88 -21.49 -8.86
N LEU A 511 -35.67 -20.42 -8.75
CA LEU A 511 -35.69 -19.53 -7.60
C LEU A 511 -36.02 -20.30 -6.30
N PRO A 512 -35.13 -20.27 -5.29
CA PRO A 512 -35.41 -20.87 -3.99
C PRO A 512 -36.59 -20.22 -3.27
N ALA A 513 -37.32 -21.01 -2.48
CA ALA A 513 -38.41 -20.51 -1.65
C ALA A 513 -37.90 -19.55 -0.56
N THR A 514 -38.69 -18.53 -0.25
CA THR A 514 -38.43 -17.61 0.87
C THR A 514 -38.32 -18.37 2.19
N ILE A 515 -37.29 -18.08 2.97
CA ILE A 515 -37.10 -18.64 4.31
C ILE A 515 -37.30 -17.55 5.36
N THR A 516 -37.82 -17.93 6.53
CA THR A 516 -37.88 -17.05 7.71
C THR A 516 -37.24 -17.78 8.88
N THR A 517 -36.24 -17.16 9.51
CA THR A 517 -35.49 -17.75 10.62
C THR A 517 -36.34 -17.87 11.88
N LYS A 518 -36.03 -18.85 12.73
CA LYS A 518 -36.56 -18.98 14.09
C LYS A 518 -35.80 -18.08 15.07
N GLY A 519 -34.50 -17.90 14.82
CA GLY A 519 -33.62 -17.05 15.62
C GLY A 519 -33.34 -15.70 14.98
N ASN A 520 -32.40 -14.98 15.58
CA ASN A 520 -31.94 -13.66 15.14
C ASN A 520 -30.64 -13.72 14.32
N LYS A 521 -30.15 -14.91 13.97
CA LYS A 521 -28.88 -15.10 13.25
C LYS A 521 -29.06 -16.01 12.05
N LEU A 522 -28.54 -15.56 10.91
CA LEU A 522 -28.57 -16.24 9.61
C LEU A 522 -27.16 -16.29 9.04
N VAL A 523 -26.66 -17.48 8.72
CA VAL A 523 -25.39 -17.65 8.01
C VAL A 523 -25.66 -18.24 6.62
N MET A 524 -25.25 -17.55 5.57
CA MET A 524 -25.37 -18.03 4.18
C MET A 524 -23.99 -18.38 3.65
N ARG A 525 -23.87 -19.48 2.89
CA ARG A 525 -22.64 -19.88 2.22
C ARG A 525 -22.89 -20.23 0.77
N PHE A 526 -22.06 -19.67 -0.11
CA PHE A 526 -22.05 -19.97 -1.53
C PHE A 526 -20.72 -20.62 -1.89
N HIS A 527 -20.81 -21.85 -2.39
CA HIS A 527 -19.68 -22.69 -2.75
C HIS A 527 -19.66 -22.88 -4.27
N THR A 528 -18.48 -22.73 -4.87
CA THR A 528 -18.27 -22.98 -6.30
C THR A 528 -17.09 -23.92 -6.51
N ASP A 529 -17.24 -24.88 -7.40
CA ASP A 529 -16.20 -25.81 -7.81
C ASP A 529 -15.31 -25.19 -8.91
N PHE A 530 -14.37 -25.95 -9.45
CA PHE A 530 -13.44 -25.45 -10.47
C PHE A 530 -14.06 -25.25 -11.86
N PHE A 531 -15.27 -25.76 -12.06
CA PHE A 531 -15.92 -25.91 -13.34
C PHE A 531 -17.19 -25.05 -13.40
N VAL A 532 -17.80 -25.02 -14.58
CA VAL A 532 -19.10 -24.37 -14.90
C VAL A 532 -19.54 -23.16 -14.05
N GLU A 533 -19.22 -21.95 -14.51
CA GLU A 533 -19.74 -20.72 -13.90
C GLU A 533 -21.07 -20.29 -14.54
N ALA A 534 -21.95 -19.63 -13.77
CA ALA A 534 -23.22 -19.06 -14.21
C ALA A 534 -23.46 -17.66 -13.59
N GLU A 535 -24.54 -16.97 -13.93
CA GLU A 535 -24.84 -15.59 -13.47
C GLU A 535 -24.92 -15.46 -11.94
N GLY A 536 -25.21 -16.56 -11.26
CA GLY A 536 -25.22 -16.68 -9.80
C GLY A 536 -26.55 -16.27 -9.19
N PHE A 537 -26.53 -15.51 -8.09
CA PHE A 537 -27.76 -15.21 -7.36
C PHE A 537 -27.78 -13.77 -6.87
N ARG A 538 -29.01 -13.28 -6.64
CA ARG A 538 -29.27 -12.07 -5.87
C ARG A 538 -30.43 -12.33 -4.92
N ALA A 539 -30.20 -12.11 -3.64
CA ALA A 539 -31.19 -12.21 -2.58
C ALA A 539 -31.17 -10.97 -1.69
N TYR A 540 -32.24 -10.76 -0.93
CA TYR A 540 -32.31 -9.74 0.10
C TYR A 540 -32.84 -10.35 1.39
N TRP A 541 -32.44 -9.77 2.52
CA TRP A 541 -33.01 -10.09 3.82
C TRP A 541 -33.72 -8.87 4.41
N THR A 542 -34.75 -9.12 5.22
CA THR A 542 -35.45 -8.09 5.98
C THR A 542 -36.03 -8.67 7.27
N THR A 543 -36.17 -7.85 8.31
CA THR A 543 -36.93 -8.15 9.52
C THR A 543 -38.39 -7.67 9.46
N ASP A 544 -38.76 -6.97 8.39
CA ASP A 544 -40.10 -6.43 8.14
C ASP A 544 -40.45 -6.58 6.65
N THR A 545 -41.39 -7.46 6.34
CA THR A 545 -41.84 -7.75 4.97
C THR A 545 -42.81 -6.72 4.41
N THR A 546 -43.25 -5.75 5.22
CA THR A 546 -44.17 -4.68 4.79
C THR A 546 -43.45 -3.47 4.21
N GLN A 547 -42.12 -3.38 4.40
CA GLN A 547 -41.30 -2.29 3.89
C GLN A 547 -40.87 -2.49 2.44
N PRO A 548 -40.63 -1.40 1.68
CA PRO A 548 -40.15 -1.49 0.31
C PRO A 548 -38.81 -2.25 0.25
N LEU A 549 -38.64 -2.99 -0.86
CA LEU A 549 -37.46 -3.81 -1.11
C LEU A 549 -36.18 -3.00 -0.87
N PRO A 550 -35.17 -3.58 -0.21
CA PRO A 550 -33.88 -2.90 -0.04
C PRO A 550 -33.29 -2.58 -1.41
N THR A 551 -33.20 -1.30 -1.74
CA THR A 551 -32.44 -0.83 -2.90
C THR A 551 -31.01 -0.56 -2.45
N GLU A 552 -30.04 -1.03 -3.23
CA GLU A 552 -28.63 -0.72 -3.00
C GLU A 552 -28.45 0.81 -3.03
N PRO A 553 -27.63 1.41 -2.14
CA PRO A 553 -27.23 2.80 -2.34
C PRO A 553 -26.59 2.89 -3.74
N PRO A 554 -26.94 3.92 -4.54
CA PRO A 554 -26.37 4.05 -5.87
C PRO A 554 -24.85 4.13 -5.74
N VAL A 555 -24.14 3.37 -6.58
CA VAL A 555 -22.69 3.51 -6.74
C VAL A 555 -22.44 5.00 -7.00
N GLN A 556 -21.57 5.62 -6.18
CA GLN A 556 -21.22 7.02 -6.39
C GLN A 556 -20.65 7.14 -7.81
N PRO A 557 -21.23 7.99 -8.67
CA PRO A 557 -20.79 8.07 -10.06
C PRO A 557 -19.35 8.56 -10.09
N ASN A 558 -18.51 7.91 -10.91
CA ASN A 558 -17.17 8.41 -11.11
C ASN A 558 -17.23 9.79 -11.78
N PRO A 559 -16.28 10.70 -11.48
CA PRO A 559 -16.23 12.00 -12.13
C PRO A 559 -16.17 11.96 -13.67
N TRP A 560 -15.73 10.83 -14.24
CA TRP A 560 -15.60 10.59 -15.67
C TRP A 560 -16.77 9.82 -16.29
N ASP A 561 -17.78 9.39 -15.52
CA ASP A 561 -18.89 8.58 -16.05
C ASP A 561 -19.68 9.33 -17.13
N ASN A 562 -19.78 10.67 -17.03
CA ASN A 562 -20.48 11.52 -17.99
C ASN A 562 -19.64 11.90 -19.22
N ILE A 563 -18.37 11.49 -19.30
CA ILE A 563 -17.53 11.75 -20.49
C ILE A 563 -17.98 10.81 -21.60
N THR A 564 -18.38 11.37 -22.73
CA THR A 564 -18.70 10.58 -23.93
C THR A 564 -17.42 10.30 -24.72
N VAL A 565 -17.19 9.04 -25.08
CA VAL A 565 -16.11 8.64 -25.99
C VAL A 565 -16.59 8.83 -27.42
N GLU A 566 -15.94 9.70 -28.18
CA GLU A 566 -16.27 9.95 -29.59
C GLU A 566 -15.66 8.86 -30.49
N TRP A 567 -16.36 7.74 -30.62
CA TRP A 567 -15.96 6.68 -31.55
C TRP A 567 -15.99 7.16 -33.02
N PRO A 568 -15.09 6.66 -33.90
CA PRO A 568 -15.05 7.07 -35.29
C PRO A 568 -16.38 6.83 -36.03
N THR A 569 -16.92 7.85 -36.69
CA THR A 569 -18.18 7.76 -37.47
C THR A 569 -18.04 6.90 -38.73
N THR A 570 -16.81 6.75 -39.23
CA THR A 570 -16.45 5.85 -40.33
C THR A 570 -15.42 4.84 -39.83
N CYS A 571 -15.82 3.58 -39.75
CA CYS A 571 -14.96 2.45 -39.37
C CYS A 571 -15.29 1.22 -40.23
N GLY A 572 -14.42 0.22 -40.24
CA GLY A 572 -14.68 -1.11 -40.82
C GLY A 572 -14.90 -1.12 -42.33
N LYS A 573 -14.56 -0.05 -43.05
CA LYS A 573 -14.76 0.10 -44.50
C LYS A 573 -13.41 0.41 -45.16
N PRO A 574 -12.61 -0.61 -45.50
CA PRO A 574 -11.31 -0.38 -46.11
C PRO A 574 -11.47 0.16 -47.53
N ALA A 575 -10.65 1.14 -47.91
CA ALA A 575 -10.62 1.68 -49.27
C ALA A 575 -10.18 0.61 -50.28
N ILE A 576 -9.26 -0.26 -49.85
CA ILE A 576 -8.79 -1.43 -50.58
C ILE A 576 -9.44 -2.66 -49.93
N PRO A 577 -10.45 -3.30 -50.54
CA PRO A 577 -11.12 -4.43 -49.91
C PRO A 577 -10.20 -5.67 -49.81
N PRO A 578 -10.29 -6.46 -48.72
CA PRO A 578 -9.55 -7.71 -48.60
C PRO A 578 -10.08 -8.74 -49.60
N THR A 579 -9.19 -9.60 -50.09
CA THR A 579 -9.60 -10.71 -50.97
C THR A 579 -10.13 -11.87 -50.13
N ILE A 580 -11.41 -12.22 -50.32
CA ILE A 580 -12.12 -13.25 -49.56
C ILE A 580 -12.19 -14.52 -50.44
N HIS A 581 -11.30 -15.49 -50.21
CA HIS A 581 -11.30 -16.75 -50.95
C HIS A 581 -12.19 -17.82 -50.28
N THR A 582 -12.82 -18.68 -51.09
CA THR A 582 -13.73 -19.75 -50.60
C THR A 582 -13.00 -21.05 -50.24
N ARG A 583 -11.76 -21.24 -50.72
CA ARG A 583 -10.83 -22.32 -50.33
C ARG A 583 -9.45 -21.72 -50.08
N ILE A 584 -8.91 -21.91 -48.89
CA ILE A 584 -7.61 -21.37 -48.46
C ILE A 584 -6.83 -22.54 -47.82
N VAL A 585 -5.50 -22.60 -47.97
CA VAL A 585 -4.58 -23.54 -47.31
C VAL A 585 -3.40 -22.74 -46.75
N ASN A 586 -3.03 -22.91 -45.47
CA ASN A 586 -1.86 -22.31 -44.78
C ASN A 586 -1.58 -20.81 -45.06
N GLY A 587 -2.29 -19.88 -44.38
CA GLY A 587 -2.02 -18.43 -44.30
C GLY A 587 -1.56 -17.74 -45.59
N GLU A 588 -2.36 -16.86 -46.17
CA GLU A 588 -1.98 -16.20 -47.43
C GLU A 588 -1.48 -14.76 -47.22
N PRO A 589 -0.55 -14.26 -48.06
CA PRO A 589 -0.20 -12.85 -48.07
C PRO A 589 -1.45 -12.00 -48.26
N ALA A 590 -1.67 -11.04 -47.37
CA ALA A 590 -2.77 -10.10 -47.50
C ALA A 590 -2.55 -9.19 -48.71
N ASN A 591 -3.64 -8.78 -49.36
CA ASN A 591 -3.55 -7.72 -50.36
C ASN A 591 -2.98 -6.45 -49.69
N PRO A 592 -1.94 -5.80 -50.24
CA PRO A 592 -1.32 -4.65 -49.59
C PRO A 592 -2.34 -3.60 -49.12
N HIS A 593 -2.23 -3.24 -47.84
CA HIS A 593 -3.09 -2.27 -47.15
C HIS A 593 -4.59 -2.60 -47.08
N SER A 594 -5.02 -3.85 -47.36
CA SER A 594 -6.44 -4.23 -47.29
C SER A 594 -6.99 -4.38 -45.86
N TRP A 595 -6.12 -4.35 -44.86
CA TRP A 595 -6.45 -4.39 -43.43
C TRP A 595 -5.92 -3.13 -42.73
N PRO A 596 -6.50 -1.96 -43.01
CA PRO A 596 -5.92 -0.65 -42.69
C PRO A 596 -5.91 -0.30 -41.19
N TRP A 597 -6.55 -1.11 -40.35
CA TRP A 597 -6.53 -1.01 -38.88
C TRP A 597 -5.44 -1.85 -38.22
N GLN A 598 -4.72 -2.70 -38.97
CA GLN A 598 -3.62 -3.49 -38.43
C GLN A 598 -2.49 -2.57 -37.96
N VAL A 599 -2.00 -2.81 -36.74
CA VAL A 599 -0.88 -2.09 -36.16
C VAL A 599 0.28 -3.05 -35.96
N SER A 600 1.48 -2.64 -36.39
CA SER A 600 2.74 -3.27 -36.01
C SER A 600 3.25 -2.62 -34.73
N MET A 601 3.20 -3.35 -33.62
CA MET A 601 3.78 -2.89 -32.36
C MET A 601 5.26 -3.22 -32.36
N GLN A 602 6.08 -2.20 -32.14
CA GLN A 602 7.52 -2.33 -32.15
C GLN A 602 8.13 -1.91 -30.82
N VAL A 603 9.12 -2.68 -30.38
CA VAL A 603 9.84 -2.45 -29.14
C VAL A 603 11.33 -2.32 -29.38
N TRP A 604 11.98 -1.44 -28.64
CA TRP A 604 13.43 -1.33 -28.57
C TRP A 604 13.95 -2.11 -27.34
N PRO A 605 14.65 -3.24 -27.53
CA PRO A 605 15.15 -4.07 -26.43
C PRO A 605 16.27 -3.41 -25.62
N SER A 606 16.36 -3.72 -24.32
CA SER A 606 17.43 -3.25 -23.44
C SER A 606 18.84 -3.71 -23.84
N SER A 607 18.96 -4.78 -24.64
CA SER A 607 20.22 -5.31 -25.12
C SER A 607 20.91 -4.45 -26.19
N GLN A 608 20.25 -3.39 -26.69
CA GLN A 608 20.82 -2.47 -27.68
C GLN A 608 20.92 -1.07 -27.10
N GLU A 609 22.13 -0.48 -27.15
CA GLU A 609 22.38 0.87 -26.63
C GLU A 609 21.72 1.97 -27.46
N THR A 610 21.46 1.72 -28.75
CA THR A 610 20.81 2.66 -29.66
C THR A 610 19.37 2.23 -29.99
N PRO A 611 18.44 3.18 -30.17
CA PRO A 611 17.03 2.88 -30.40
C PRO A 611 16.80 2.25 -31.77
N LYS A 612 16.76 0.91 -31.78
CA LYS A 612 16.37 0.11 -32.93
C LYS A 612 15.13 -0.69 -32.57
N PHE A 613 14.05 -0.41 -33.29
CA PHE A 613 12.74 -0.96 -33.02
C PHE A 613 12.53 -2.25 -33.83
N PHE A 614 11.97 -3.26 -33.18
CA PHE A 614 11.65 -4.55 -33.79
C PHE A 614 10.18 -4.87 -33.55
N HIS A 615 9.51 -5.43 -34.57
CA HIS A 615 8.17 -5.95 -34.41
C HIS A 615 8.13 -7.05 -33.35
N THR A 616 7.14 -6.99 -32.47
CA THR A 616 6.96 -8.00 -31.41
C THR A 616 5.53 -8.51 -31.30
N CYS A 617 4.54 -7.67 -31.61
CA CYS A 617 3.12 -7.97 -31.50
C CYS A 617 2.32 -7.17 -32.52
N GLY A 618 1.11 -7.66 -32.82
CA GLY A 618 0.08 -6.92 -33.52
C GLY A 618 -0.78 -6.06 -32.59
N GLY A 619 -1.55 -5.17 -33.19
CA GLY A 619 -2.60 -4.39 -32.53
C GLY A 619 -3.67 -3.96 -33.51
N THR A 620 -4.75 -3.38 -32.99
CA THR A 620 -5.89 -2.91 -33.78
C THR A 620 -6.14 -1.44 -33.50
N LEU A 621 -6.16 -0.61 -34.55
CA LEU A 621 -6.57 0.79 -34.44
C LEU A 621 -8.09 0.88 -34.33
N ILE A 622 -8.58 1.32 -33.18
CA ILE A 622 -10.03 1.42 -32.86
C ILE A 622 -10.52 2.86 -32.69
N HIS A 623 -9.60 3.81 -32.49
CA HIS A 623 -9.90 5.23 -32.31
C HIS A 623 -8.68 6.07 -32.74
N LYS A 624 -8.86 7.37 -33.04
CA LYS A 624 -7.77 8.29 -33.46
C LYS A 624 -6.59 8.38 -32.49
N ASN A 625 -6.73 7.85 -31.28
CA ASN A 625 -5.78 7.95 -30.19
C ASN A 625 -5.45 6.61 -29.52
N TRP A 626 -6.13 5.53 -29.89
CA TRP A 626 -6.10 4.28 -29.14
C TRP A 626 -5.91 3.07 -30.04
N VAL A 627 -4.96 2.24 -29.64
CA VAL A 627 -4.71 0.91 -30.20
C VAL A 627 -5.09 -0.13 -29.15
N MET A 628 -5.84 -1.15 -29.56
CA MET A 628 -6.21 -2.31 -28.76
C MET A 628 -5.28 -3.48 -29.08
N THR A 629 -4.83 -4.20 -28.05
CA THR A 629 -3.89 -5.32 -28.20
C THR A 629 -3.98 -6.27 -26.98
N ALA A 630 -3.12 -7.28 -26.92
CA ALA A 630 -3.05 -8.24 -25.82
C ALA A 630 -2.20 -7.69 -24.66
N ALA A 631 -2.57 -8.01 -23.41
CA ALA A 631 -1.83 -7.58 -22.23
C ALA A 631 -0.46 -8.27 -22.11
N HIS A 632 -0.37 -9.52 -22.55
CA HIS A 632 0.88 -10.29 -22.50
C HIS A 632 1.99 -9.70 -23.38
N CYS A 633 1.65 -8.89 -24.40
CA CYS A 633 2.64 -8.15 -25.19
C CYS A 633 3.47 -7.17 -24.33
N PHE A 634 2.94 -6.77 -23.17
CA PHE A 634 3.59 -5.86 -22.22
C PHE A 634 4.06 -6.56 -20.93
N ILE A 635 4.44 -7.84 -20.99
CA ILE A 635 5.09 -8.52 -19.84
C ILE A 635 6.44 -7.85 -19.50
N ARG A 636 7.12 -7.31 -20.51
CA ARG A 636 8.38 -6.57 -20.35
C ARG A 636 8.19 -5.12 -20.79
N TYR A 637 8.90 -4.19 -20.16
CA TYR A 637 8.98 -2.78 -20.56
C TYR A 637 7.66 -1.99 -20.54
N ALA A 638 6.63 -2.45 -19.81
CA ALA A 638 5.34 -1.74 -19.73
C ALA A 638 5.49 -0.30 -19.19
N ASP A 639 6.40 -0.09 -18.23
CA ASP A 639 6.64 1.21 -17.60
C ASP A 639 7.67 2.09 -18.37
N GLU A 640 8.21 1.59 -19.48
CA GLU A 640 9.25 2.26 -20.29
C GLU A 640 8.68 2.71 -21.65
N LEU A 641 7.73 3.64 -21.63
CA LEU A 641 6.94 4.06 -22.80
C LEU A 641 7.78 4.47 -24.02
N GLN A 642 8.93 5.11 -23.80
CA GLN A 642 9.88 5.53 -24.85
C GLN A 642 10.44 4.37 -25.69
N ARG A 643 10.38 3.13 -25.17
CA ARG A 643 10.82 1.93 -25.89
C ARG A 643 9.79 1.42 -26.88
N TRP A 644 8.58 1.96 -26.87
CA TRP A 644 7.46 1.48 -27.68
C TRP A 644 7.10 2.44 -28.81
N LYS A 645 6.75 1.86 -29.96
CA LYS A 645 6.24 2.59 -31.11
C LYS A 645 5.14 1.79 -31.78
N MET A 646 4.09 2.47 -32.21
CA MET A 646 2.94 1.88 -32.91
C MET A 646 2.98 2.31 -34.38
N CYS A 647 3.23 1.38 -35.29
CA CYS A 647 3.34 1.66 -36.73
C CYS A 647 2.08 1.21 -37.48
N LEU A 648 1.41 2.15 -38.15
CA LEU A 648 0.17 1.97 -38.89
C LEU A 648 0.42 2.09 -40.39
N GLY A 649 -0.45 1.48 -41.21
CA GLY A 649 -0.35 1.52 -42.68
C GLY A 649 0.77 0.66 -43.25
N LYS A 650 1.52 -0.04 -42.39
CA LYS A 650 2.64 -0.90 -42.76
C LYS A 650 2.12 -2.24 -43.31
N HIS A 651 2.71 -2.71 -44.40
CA HIS A 651 2.48 -4.02 -45.00
C HIS A 651 3.75 -4.88 -44.95
N ASN A 652 4.94 -4.30 -45.17
CA ASN A 652 6.20 -5.04 -45.15
C ASN A 652 7.11 -4.63 -43.97
N LEU A 653 7.66 -5.59 -43.21
CA LEU A 653 8.51 -5.34 -42.05
C LEU A 653 9.99 -5.05 -42.38
N THR A 654 10.44 -5.37 -43.60
CA THR A 654 11.87 -5.33 -43.96
C THR A 654 12.35 -3.94 -44.43
N PHE A 655 11.44 -3.07 -44.87
CA PHE A 655 11.74 -1.70 -45.29
C PHE A 655 10.66 -0.72 -44.81
N THR A 656 10.95 0.57 -44.85
CA THR A 656 9.99 1.65 -44.54
C THR A 656 9.17 2.00 -45.77
N GLU A 657 7.85 2.03 -45.60
CA GLU A 657 6.90 2.39 -46.66
C GLU A 657 6.48 3.85 -46.51
N ASP A 658 6.32 4.59 -47.62
CA ASP A 658 5.89 6.00 -47.59
C ASP A 658 4.49 6.19 -46.96
N THR A 659 3.69 5.12 -46.99
CA THR A 659 2.35 5.03 -46.41
C THR A 659 2.37 4.77 -44.90
N GLU A 660 3.50 4.36 -44.33
CA GLU A 660 3.59 4.02 -42.92
C GLU A 660 3.62 5.28 -42.04
N ARG A 661 2.88 5.25 -40.92
CA ARG A 661 2.91 6.31 -39.91
C ARG A 661 3.10 5.67 -38.56
N CYS A 662 4.17 6.06 -37.87
CA CYS A 662 4.51 5.48 -36.58
C CYS A 662 4.43 6.52 -35.46
N PHE A 663 3.76 6.15 -34.37
CA PHE A 663 3.49 7.02 -33.23
C PHE A 663 4.23 6.50 -31.99
N GLY A 664 4.77 7.41 -31.19
CA GLY A 664 5.21 7.09 -29.83
C GLY A 664 4.03 6.76 -28.91
N VAL A 665 4.31 6.25 -27.72
CA VAL A 665 3.29 5.84 -26.74
C VAL A 665 3.31 6.79 -25.54
N THR A 666 2.13 7.20 -25.08
CA THR A 666 1.94 8.05 -23.89
C THR A 666 1.25 7.33 -22.73
N GLY A 667 0.73 6.12 -22.96
CA GLY A 667 0.18 5.27 -21.90
C GLY A 667 -0.07 3.84 -22.37
N ILE A 668 0.13 2.88 -21.47
CA ILE A 668 -0.14 1.46 -21.66
C ILE A 668 -1.04 1.02 -20.50
N TYR A 669 -2.24 0.54 -20.81
CA TYR A 669 -3.26 0.18 -19.84
C TYR A 669 -3.61 -1.29 -20.00
N ARG A 670 -3.03 -2.15 -19.14
CA ARG A 670 -3.38 -3.58 -19.07
C ARG A 670 -4.60 -3.76 -18.19
N HIS A 671 -5.46 -4.72 -18.51
CA HIS A 671 -6.55 -5.08 -17.63
C HIS A 671 -6.02 -5.49 -16.25
N GLU A 672 -6.64 -4.97 -15.19
CA GLU A 672 -6.18 -5.10 -13.80
C GLU A 672 -6.24 -6.56 -13.32
N GLY A 673 -7.17 -7.33 -13.88
CA GLY A 673 -7.29 -8.78 -13.67
C GLY A 673 -6.20 -9.62 -14.36
N PHE A 674 -5.40 -9.06 -15.27
CA PHE A 674 -4.37 -9.82 -16.00
C PHE A 674 -3.23 -10.24 -15.08
N LYS A 675 -3.02 -11.55 -14.95
CA LYS A 675 -1.94 -12.14 -14.14
C LYS A 675 -1.10 -13.07 -15.00
N TYR A 676 0.22 -12.89 -15.00
CA TYR A 676 1.14 -13.71 -15.78
C TYR A 676 2.49 -13.86 -15.06
N PRO A 677 3.10 -15.06 -14.99
CA PRO A 677 2.57 -16.37 -15.40
C PRO A 677 1.78 -17.01 -14.25
N THR A 678 0.45 -16.99 -14.29
CA THR A 678 -0.37 -17.79 -13.37
C THR A 678 -0.99 -18.95 -14.14
N LEU A 679 -0.37 -20.13 -14.05
CA LEU A 679 -1.05 -21.36 -14.44
C LEU A 679 -2.18 -21.59 -13.39
N PRO A 680 -3.42 -21.92 -13.78
CA PRO A 680 -3.79 -22.41 -15.10
C PRO A 680 -4.54 -21.47 -16.06
N THR A 681 -4.74 -20.18 -15.79
CA THR A 681 -5.59 -19.35 -16.68
C THR A 681 -4.87 -18.15 -17.31
N VAL A 682 -5.09 -17.94 -18.61
CA VAL A 682 -4.72 -16.71 -19.35
C VAL A 682 -6.00 -15.90 -19.58
N GLU A 683 -6.57 -15.35 -18.50
CA GLU A 683 -7.75 -14.49 -18.54
C GLU A 683 -7.34 -13.01 -18.55
N PHE A 684 -8.24 -12.12 -18.99
CA PHE A 684 -8.02 -10.67 -19.01
C PHE A 684 -6.85 -10.23 -19.91
N ASP A 685 -6.52 -11.01 -20.94
CA ASP A 685 -5.42 -10.72 -21.85
C ASP A 685 -5.79 -9.64 -22.88
N ILE A 686 -5.98 -8.42 -22.39
CA ILE A 686 -6.32 -7.22 -23.16
C ILE A 686 -5.59 -5.99 -22.60
N ALA A 687 -5.11 -5.15 -23.50
CA ALA A 687 -4.52 -3.86 -23.19
C ALA A 687 -4.93 -2.78 -24.19
N LEU A 688 -4.97 -1.54 -23.71
CA LEU A 688 -5.13 -0.34 -24.52
C LEU A 688 -3.85 0.49 -24.50
N VAL A 689 -3.48 1.02 -25.66
CA VAL A 689 -2.29 1.85 -25.85
C VAL A 689 -2.72 3.24 -26.31
N ARG A 690 -2.34 4.26 -25.55
CA ARG A 690 -2.55 5.66 -25.89
C ARG A 690 -1.41 6.16 -26.78
N LEU A 691 -1.75 6.62 -27.98
CA LEU A 691 -0.80 7.16 -28.96
C LEU A 691 -0.34 8.58 -28.59
N GLY A 692 0.91 8.92 -28.88
CA GLY A 692 1.46 10.27 -28.65
C GLY A 692 0.90 11.37 -29.56
N GLY A 693 0.02 11.03 -30.51
CA GLY A 693 -0.65 11.96 -31.42
C GLY A 693 -2.02 11.44 -31.88
N GLU A 694 -2.75 12.27 -32.62
CA GLU A 694 -3.98 11.87 -33.31
C GLU A 694 -3.67 11.27 -34.68
N VAL A 695 -4.28 10.14 -34.99
CA VAL A 695 -4.19 9.48 -36.29
C VAL A 695 -5.15 10.16 -37.26
N THR A 696 -4.65 10.53 -38.44
CA THR A 696 -5.48 10.98 -39.56
C THR A 696 -5.68 9.82 -40.53
N PRO A 697 -6.93 9.42 -40.82
CA PRO A 697 -7.20 8.33 -41.76
C PRO A 697 -6.69 8.61 -43.18
N SER A 698 -6.30 7.56 -43.88
CA SER A 698 -5.95 7.53 -45.30
C SER A 698 -6.49 6.25 -45.94
N ASP A 699 -6.25 6.05 -47.24
CA ASP A 699 -6.63 4.79 -47.91
C ASP A 699 -5.98 3.54 -47.27
N GLN A 700 -4.82 3.71 -46.63
CA GLN A 700 -4.03 2.65 -45.99
C GLN A 700 -4.17 2.60 -44.46
N ILE A 701 -4.77 3.63 -43.85
CA ILE A 701 -4.92 3.75 -42.38
C ILE A 701 -6.38 4.09 -42.06
N SER A 702 -7.08 3.18 -41.39
CA SER A 702 -8.49 3.37 -41.03
C SER A 702 -8.83 2.59 -39.77
N TYR A 703 -9.97 2.89 -39.16
CA TYR A 703 -10.41 2.31 -37.90
C TYR A 703 -11.17 1.00 -38.13
N SER A 704 -10.98 0.01 -37.26
CA SER A 704 -11.90 -1.13 -37.16
C SER A 704 -13.16 -0.72 -36.39
N CYS A 705 -14.33 -1.27 -36.74
CA CYS A 705 -15.52 -1.07 -35.90
C CYS A 705 -15.46 -1.99 -34.68
N LEU A 706 -16.05 -1.54 -33.57
CA LEU A 706 -16.27 -2.40 -32.41
C LEU A 706 -17.57 -3.20 -32.58
N PRO A 707 -17.64 -4.42 -32.05
CA PRO A 707 -18.85 -5.24 -32.07
C PRO A 707 -19.88 -4.72 -31.07
N SER A 708 -21.08 -5.32 -31.09
CA SER A 708 -22.10 -4.98 -30.08
C SER A 708 -21.69 -5.48 -28.69
N LEU A 709 -22.16 -4.78 -27.64
CA LEU A 709 -21.88 -5.16 -26.25
C LEU A 709 -22.33 -6.59 -25.97
N GLU A 710 -21.45 -7.40 -25.36
CA GLU A 710 -21.66 -8.81 -25.03
C GLU A 710 -22.01 -9.73 -26.21
N GLU A 711 -21.83 -9.29 -27.45
CA GLU A 711 -22.08 -10.11 -28.63
C GLU A 711 -21.27 -11.42 -28.61
N VAL A 712 -21.90 -12.53 -28.97
CA VAL A 712 -21.27 -13.85 -29.09
C VAL A 712 -21.41 -14.33 -30.53
N LEU A 713 -20.28 -14.66 -31.16
CA LEU A 713 -20.28 -15.16 -32.53
C LEU A 713 -20.88 -16.56 -32.64
N GLU A 714 -21.67 -16.78 -33.69
CA GLU A 714 -22.25 -18.09 -33.99
C GLU A 714 -21.19 -19.10 -34.45
N GLY A 715 -21.38 -20.36 -34.05
CA GLY A 715 -20.51 -21.47 -34.45
C GLY A 715 -20.41 -21.62 -35.98
N GLY A 716 -19.19 -21.72 -36.50
CA GLY A 716 -18.92 -21.85 -37.93
C GLY A 716 -18.84 -20.54 -38.71
N LYS A 717 -19.19 -19.38 -38.11
CA LYS A 717 -18.98 -18.07 -38.73
C LYS A 717 -17.50 -17.88 -39.05
N LYS A 718 -17.17 -17.47 -40.27
CA LYS A 718 -15.78 -17.27 -40.71
C LYS A 718 -15.34 -15.84 -40.41
N CYS A 719 -14.21 -15.72 -39.73
CA CYS A 719 -13.55 -14.45 -39.46
C CYS A 719 -12.09 -14.52 -39.91
N TYR A 720 -11.44 -13.37 -40.00
CA TYR A 720 -10.07 -13.24 -40.48
C TYR A 720 -9.16 -12.76 -39.35
N ALA A 721 -8.08 -13.49 -39.12
CA ALA A 721 -6.97 -13.01 -38.30
C ALA A 721 -5.85 -12.51 -39.21
N THR A 722 -5.18 -11.43 -38.80
CA THR A 722 -4.09 -10.81 -39.57
C THR A 722 -2.89 -10.49 -38.70
N GLY A 723 -1.69 -10.63 -39.26
CA GLY A 723 -0.45 -10.34 -38.55
C GLY A 723 0.80 -10.77 -39.31
N TRP A 724 1.95 -10.61 -38.66
CA TRP A 724 3.27 -10.98 -39.19
C TRP A 724 3.86 -12.17 -38.42
N GLY A 725 3.02 -13.02 -37.86
CA GLY A 725 3.43 -14.16 -37.06
C GLY A 725 4.38 -15.11 -37.78
N ASP A 726 5.05 -15.94 -36.99
CA ASP A 726 6.03 -16.91 -37.46
C ASP A 726 5.44 -17.85 -38.53
N GLU A 727 6.13 -17.93 -39.67
CA GLU A 727 5.74 -18.77 -40.81
C GLU A 727 6.26 -20.21 -40.69
N THR A 728 7.17 -20.48 -39.75
CA THR A 728 7.86 -21.77 -39.63
C THR A 728 7.15 -22.75 -38.69
N GLY A 729 6.45 -22.24 -37.67
CA GLY A 729 5.88 -23.05 -36.59
C GLY A 729 6.93 -23.72 -35.69
N ASP A 730 8.22 -23.40 -35.88
CA ASP A 730 9.32 -23.87 -35.03
C ASP A 730 9.60 -22.81 -33.95
N SER A 731 9.05 -23.05 -32.75
CA SER A 731 9.26 -22.17 -31.59
C SER A 731 10.73 -21.93 -31.22
N MET A 732 11.68 -22.76 -31.69
CA MET A 732 13.11 -22.58 -31.45
C MET A 732 13.82 -21.75 -32.53
N ASN A 733 13.27 -21.66 -33.75
CA ASN A 733 13.84 -20.93 -34.89
C ASN A 733 12.80 -20.07 -35.63
N ALA A 734 11.93 -19.40 -34.89
CA ALA A 734 10.83 -18.61 -35.44
C ALA A 734 11.31 -17.56 -36.46
N LYS A 735 10.71 -17.56 -37.66
CA LYS A 735 10.90 -16.53 -38.70
C LYS A 735 9.59 -15.76 -38.88
N VAL A 736 9.59 -14.53 -38.37
CA VAL A 736 8.50 -13.54 -38.56
C VAL A 736 8.27 -13.31 -40.05
N ALA A 737 6.99 -13.25 -40.47
CA ALA A 737 6.62 -12.99 -41.86
C ALA A 737 7.13 -11.61 -42.33
N GLU A 738 7.65 -11.55 -43.55
CA GLU A 738 8.16 -10.30 -44.12
C GLU A 738 7.01 -9.35 -44.53
N THR A 739 5.91 -9.92 -45.02
CA THR A 739 4.68 -9.23 -45.43
C THR A 739 3.51 -9.60 -44.54
N LEU A 740 2.52 -8.71 -44.45
CA LEU A 740 1.31 -8.96 -43.65
C LEU A 740 0.55 -10.15 -44.23
N ASN A 741 0.25 -11.14 -43.39
CA ASN A 741 -0.52 -12.33 -43.76
C ASN A 741 -1.96 -12.25 -43.22
N GLN A 742 -2.85 -13.00 -43.85
CA GLN A 742 -4.25 -13.17 -43.43
C GLN A 742 -4.62 -14.65 -43.37
N VAL A 743 -5.53 -15.00 -42.45
CA VAL A 743 -6.07 -16.36 -42.34
C VAL A 743 -7.55 -16.34 -42.01
N SER A 744 -8.35 -17.07 -42.80
CA SER A 744 -9.76 -17.33 -42.46
C SER A 744 -9.86 -18.49 -41.47
N LEU A 745 -10.52 -18.24 -40.34
CA LEU A 745 -10.79 -19.23 -39.30
C LEU A 745 -12.30 -19.26 -39.00
N PRO A 746 -12.93 -20.44 -38.89
CA PRO A 746 -14.31 -20.55 -38.43
C PRO A 746 -14.38 -20.54 -36.89
N VAL A 747 -15.47 -20.00 -36.34
CA VAL A 747 -15.74 -20.02 -34.89
C VAL A 747 -15.97 -21.46 -34.44
N VAL A 748 -15.20 -21.89 -33.44
CA VAL A 748 -15.45 -23.13 -32.72
C VAL A 748 -16.45 -22.83 -31.60
N PRO A 749 -17.63 -23.50 -31.55
CA PRO A 749 -18.62 -23.27 -30.51
C PRO A 749 -18.02 -23.39 -29.10
N PHE A 750 -18.39 -22.48 -28.20
CA PHE A 750 -17.84 -22.42 -26.84
C PHE A 750 -17.94 -23.76 -26.09
N ASN A 751 -19.08 -24.45 -26.17
CA ASN A 751 -19.27 -25.77 -25.55
C ASN A 751 -18.32 -26.86 -26.08
N THR A 752 -17.82 -26.69 -27.30
CA THR A 752 -16.78 -27.56 -27.86
C THR A 752 -15.40 -27.13 -27.38
N CYS A 753 -15.11 -25.82 -27.40
CA CYS A 753 -13.79 -25.31 -27.05
C CYS A 753 -13.45 -25.37 -25.56
N LYS A 754 -14.46 -25.28 -24.67
CA LYS A 754 -14.27 -25.35 -23.21
C LYS A 754 -13.84 -26.73 -22.72
N LYS A 755 -13.88 -27.77 -23.57
CA LYS A 755 -13.49 -29.13 -23.19
C LYS A 755 -11.99 -29.19 -22.89
N MET A 756 -11.64 -29.78 -21.76
CA MET A 756 -10.25 -29.96 -21.31
C MET A 756 -9.38 -30.75 -22.32
N ASP A 757 -10.00 -31.52 -23.23
CA ASP A 757 -9.28 -32.20 -24.31
C ASP A 757 -8.54 -31.23 -25.25
N TYR A 758 -9.01 -29.98 -25.37
CA TYR A 758 -8.37 -28.95 -26.20
C TYR A 758 -7.32 -28.15 -25.45
N TRP A 759 -7.49 -27.85 -24.17
CA TRP A 759 -6.57 -27.00 -23.42
C TRP A 759 -6.34 -27.58 -22.03
N TRP A 760 -5.13 -27.42 -21.52
CA TRP A 760 -4.76 -27.85 -20.17
C TRP A 760 -5.44 -26.99 -19.07
N PHE A 761 -6.37 -26.11 -19.45
CA PHE A 761 -7.26 -25.29 -18.62
C PHE A 761 -8.56 -24.96 -19.36
N GLN A 762 -9.62 -24.54 -18.64
CA GLN A 762 -10.90 -24.23 -19.24
C GLN A 762 -10.92 -22.82 -19.87
N VAL A 763 -11.23 -22.76 -21.17
CA VAL A 763 -11.51 -21.50 -21.89
C VAL A 763 -12.76 -20.83 -21.30
N LYS A 764 -12.71 -19.51 -21.10
CA LYS A 764 -13.78 -18.71 -20.48
C LYS A 764 -14.72 -18.09 -21.51
N THR A 765 -15.91 -17.67 -21.09
CA THR A 765 -16.90 -17.00 -21.96
C THR A 765 -16.42 -15.64 -22.47
N SER A 766 -15.42 -15.05 -21.82
CA SER A 766 -14.71 -13.85 -22.29
C SER A 766 -13.70 -14.12 -23.42
N MET A 767 -13.70 -15.33 -24.00
CA MET A 767 -12.78 -15.77 -25.04
C MET A 767 -13.53 -16.36 -26.23
N ILE A 768 -12.90 -16.34 -27.40
CA ILE A 768 -13.40 -16.95 -28.64
C ILE A 768 -12.36 -17.93 -29.16
N CYS A 769 -12.79 -19.12 -29.54
CA CYS A 769 -11.94 -20.08 -30.21
C CYS A 769 -12.19 -20.09 -31.71
N MET A 770 -11.13 -20.03 -32.49
CA MET A 770 -11.21 -20.03 -33.94
C MET A 770 -10.28 -21.09 -34.50
N GLY A 771 -10.76 -21.89 -35.43
CA GLY A 771 -9.93 -22.92 -36.06
C GLY A 771 -10.73 -24.11 -36.57
N TYR A 772 -10.02 -25.01 -37.23
CA TYR A 772 -10.59 -26.20 -37.84
C TYR A 772 -10.46 -27.38 -36.88
N THR A 773 -11.52 -28.16 -36.74
CA THR A 773 -11.56 -29.36 -35.86
C THR A 773 -11.17 -30.65 -36.58
N LEU A 774 -10.88 -30.60 -37.89
CA LEU A 774 -10.51 -31.76 -38.72
C LEU A 774 -9.05 -31.66 -39.21
N PRO A 775 -8.34 -32.79 -39.42
CA PRO A 775 -6.89 -32.83 -39.67
C PRO A 775 -6.43 -32.22 -41.00
N ASP A 776 -7.34 -32.02 -41.97
CA ASP A 776 -6.98 -31.70 -43.36
C ASP A 776 -6.83 -30.17 -43.62
N GLU A 777 -7.04 -29.32 -42.60
CA GLU A 777 -6.97 -27.85 -42.70
C GLU A 777 -6.21 -27.22 -41.50
N LEU A 778 -4.94 -27.57 -41.28
CA LEU A 778 -4.12 -27.03 -40.18
C LEU A 778 -3.76 -25.54 -40.39
N LYS A 779 -4.63 -24.63 -39.95
CA LYS A 779 -4.40 -23.17 -39.94
C LYS A 779 -4.59 -22.59 -38.55
N SER A 780 -3.70 -21.69 -38.13
CA SER A 780 -3.70 -21.06 -36.81
C SER A 780 -2.90 -19.76 -36.85
N VAL A 781 -3.08 -18.91 -35.84
CA VAL A 781 -2.19 -17.78 -35.54
C VAL A 781 -0.92 -18.26 -34.84
N CYS A 782 0.17 -17.49 -34.95
CA CYS A 782 1.50 -17.89 -34.47
C CYS A 782 2.22 -16.78 -33.69
N GLN A 783 3.42 -17.06 -33.17
CA GLN A 783 4.20 -16.07 -32.42
C GLN A 783 4.47 -14.83 -33.28
N GLY A 784 4.12 -13.64 -32.80
CA GLY A 784 4.16 -12.38 -33.55
C GLY A 784 2.78 -11.89 -34.02
N ASP A 785 1.77 -12.76 -34.09
CA ASP A 785 0.37 -12.35 -34.32
C ASP A 785 -0.33 -11.89 -33.03
N SER A 786 0.27 -12.17 -31.87
CA SER A 786 -0.21 -11.76 -30.55
C SER A 786 -0.67 -10.31 -30.52
N GLY A 787 -1.86 -10.05 -30.00
CA GLY A 787 -2.47 -8.74 -29.96
C GLY A 787 -3.12 -8.27 -31.26
N GLY A 788 -2.90 -8.97 -32.38
CA GLY A 788 -3.52 -8.70 -33.67
C GLY A 788 -5.05 -8.90 -33.68
N PRO A 789 -5.76 -8.31 -34.64
CA PRO A 789 -7.21 -8.39 -34.77
C PRO A 789 -7.68 -9.74 -35.29
N LEU A 790 -8.80 -10.22 -34.73
CA LEU A 790 -9.73 -11.13 -35.37
C LEU A 790 -10.97 -10.33 -35.80
N VAL A 791 -11.15 -10.17 -37.11
CA VAL A 791 -12.21 -9.35 -37.69
C VAL A 791 -13.23 -10.18 -38.45
N CYS A 792 -14.50 -9.82 -38.28
CA CYS A 792 -15.64 -10.48 -38.89
C CYS A 792 -16.47 -9.46 -39.67
N GLN A 793 -17.22 -9.95 -40.66
CA GLN A 793 -18.16 -9.16 -41.44
C GLN A 793 -19.48 -9.93 -41.52
N ASP A 794 -20.61 -9.30 -41.17
CA ASP A 794 -21.91 -9.97 -41.18
C ASP A 794 -22.46 -10.21 -42.58
N SER A 795 -22.16 -9.30 -43.50
CA SER A 795 -22.50 -9.39 -44.91
C SER A 795 -21.48 -8.63 -45.74
N PRO A 796 -21.35 -8.87 -47.05
CA PRO A 796 -20.35 -8.22 -47.90
C PRO A 796 -20.35 -6.67 -47.86
N ASN A 797 -21.48 -6.06 -47.50
CA ASN A 797 -21.65 -4.61 -47.41
C ASN A 797 -21.66 -4.07 -45.97
N ALA A 798 -21.63 -4.94 -44.96
CA ALA A 798 -21.53 -4.54 -43.56
C ALA A 798 -20.10 -4.04 -43.26
N PRO A 799 -19.91 -3.17 -42.25
CA PRO A 799 -18.57 -2.85 -41.78
C PRO A 799 -17.87 -4.10 -41.21
N TRP A 800 -16.54 -4.12 -41.29
CA TRP A 800 -15.70 -5.06 -40.58
C TRP A 800 -15.56 -4.66 -39.11
N GLU A 801 -15.79 -5.63 -38.23
CA GLU A 801 -15.73 -5.44 -36.79
C GLU A 801 -14.64 -6.32 -36.17
N VAL A 802 -13.93 -5.80 -35.17
CA VAL A 802 -12.94 -6.56 -34.41
C VAL A 802 -13.61 -7.31 -33.25
N HIS A 803 -13.81 -8.62 -33.44
CA HIS A 803 -14.46 -9.48 -32.44
C HIS A 803 -13.49 -10.13 -31.47
N GLY A 804 -12.22 -10.27 -31.86
CA GLY A 804 -11.20 -10.91 -31.03
C GLY A 804 -9.83 -10.24 -31.08
N ILE A 805 -9.03 -10.50 -30.04
CA ILE A 805 -7.61 -10.12 -29.95
C ILE A 805 -6.81 -11.41 -29.84
N THR A 806 -5.80 -11.62 -30.69
CA THR A 806 -4.96 -12.83 -30.64
C THR A 806 -4.29 -12.98 -29.27
N SER A 807 -4.63 -14.03 -28.52
CA SER A 807 -4.16 -14.24 -27.15
C SER A 807 -3.18 -15.41 -27.06
N PHE A 808 -3.65 -16.65 -27.25
CA PHE A 808 -2.78 -17.84 -27.20
C PHE A 808 -3.21 -18.90 -28.21
N GLY A 809 -2.29 -19.81 -28.52
CA GLY A 809 -2.48 -20.88 -29.50
C GLY A 809 -1.76 -22.16 -29.10
N PRO A 810 -1.89 -23.23 -29.89
CA PRO A 810 -1.18 -24.49 -29.66
C PRO A 810 0.34 -24.32 -29.73
N ASN A 811 1.08 -25.23 -29.09
CA ASN A 811 2.53 -25.25 -29.19
C ASN A 811 2.95 -25.43 -30.66
N GLY A 812 3.97 -24.68 -31.10
CA GLY A 812 4.42 -24.68 -32.49
C GLY A 812 3.35 -24.29 -33.52
N CYS A 813 2.31 -23.56 -33.09
CA CYS A 813 1.23 -22.99 -33.92
C CYS A 813 0.30 -23.98 -34.62
N ILE A 814 0.74 -25.20 -34.92
CA ILE A 814 -0.04 -26.24 -35.60
C ILE A 814 0.13 -27.65 -35.01
N MET A 815 1.09 -27.86 -34.09
CA MET A 815 1.54 -29.21 -33.70
C MET A 815 0.47 -30.03 -32.96
N ASP A 816 -0.43 -29.37 -32.22
CA ASP A 816 -1.37 -30.06 -31.33
C ASP A 816 -2.81 -30.16 -31.89
N ARG A 817 -3.06 -29.72 -33.14
CA ARG A 817 -4.39 -29.77 -33.79
C ARG A 817 -5.52 -29.08 -33.00
N LYS A 818 -5.20 -28.00 -32.29
CA LYS A 818 -6.13 -27.23 -31.46
C LYS A 818 -6.49 -25.91 -32.17
N PRO A 819 -7.70 -25.35 -31.92
CA PRO A 819 -8.02 -24.00 -32.39
C PRO A 819 -7.06 -22.97 -31.77
N SER A 820 -7.04 -21.74 -32.28
CA SER A 820 -6.42 -20.61 -31.59
C SER A 820 -7.45 -19.90 -30.70
N VAL A 821 -7.02 -19.25 -29.62
CA VAL A 821 -7.89 -18.53 -28.69
C VAL A 821 -7.64 -17.03 -28.75
N PHE A 822 -8.73 -16.30 -28.77
CA PHE A 822 -8.77 -14.85 -28.84
C PHE A 822 -9.51 -14.29 -27.64
N THR A 823 -9.10 -13.13 -27.12
CA THR A 823 -9.87 -12.39 -26.11
C THR A 823 -11.10 -11.78 -26.79
N ARG A 824 -12.31 -12.04 -26.27
CA ARG A 824 -13.59 -11.58 -26.86
C ARG A 824 -13.78 -10.09 -26.63
N VAL A 825 -13.67 -9.25 -27.66
CA VAL A 825 -13.70 -7.79 -27.53
C VAL A 825 -15.02 -7.29 -26.93
N SER A 826 -16.16 -7.85 -27.34
CA SER A 826 -17.49 -7.45 -26.87
C SER A 826 -17.69 -7.57 -25.35
N ALA A 827 -16.94 -8.45 -24.68
CA ALA A 827 -16.97 -8.63 -23.22
C ALA A 827 -16.18 -7.55 -22.46
N TYR A 828 -15.32 -6.80 -23.16
CA TYR A 828 -14.40 -5.81 -22.56
C TYR A 828 -14.72 -4.37 -22.96
N ILE A 829 -15.75 -4.12 -23.77
CA ILE A 829 -16.16 -2.75 -24.17
C ILE A 829 -16.36 -1.84 -22.95
N PRO A 830 -17.07 -2.24 -21.86
CA PRO A 830 -17.23 -1.37 -20.69
C PRO A 830 -15.91 -1.00 -20.02
N TRP A 831 -14.99 -1.96 -19.92
CA TRP A 831 -13.64 -1.71 -19.39
C TRP A 831 -12.86 -0.75 -20.29
N MET A 832 -12.90 -0.96 -21.61
CA MET A 832 -12.22 -0.10 -22.58
C MET A 832 -12.72 1.35 -22.51
N GLU A 833 -14.05 1.54 -22.49
CA GLU A 833 -14.63 2.87 -22.37
C GLU A 833 -14.24 3.54 -21.05
N ASN A 834 -14.25 2.81 -19.93
CA ASN A 834 -13.85 3.35 -18.64
C ASN A 834 -12.39 3.82 -18.64
N VAL A 835 -11.47 3.03 -19.21
CA VAL A 835 -10.06 3.41 -19.38
C VAL A 835 -9.93 4.69 -20.21
N ILE A 836 -10.63 4.76 -21.35
CA ILE A 836 -10.58 5.93 -22.25
C ILE A 836 -11.16 7.18 -21.57
N ARG A 837 -12.32 7.07 -20.91
CA ARG A 837 -12.94 8.19 -20.16
C ARG A 837 -12.03 8.68 -19.05
N THR A 838 -11.40 7.77 -18.32
CA THR A 838 -10.46 8.09 -17.24
C THR A 838 -9.23 8.83 -17.78
N ASP A 839 -8.65 8.38 -18.91
CA ASP A 839 -7.53 9.07 -19.56
C ASP A 839 -7.95 10.48 -20.03
N MET A 840 -9.10 10.61 -20.71
CA MET A 840 -9.64 11.90 -21.15
C MET A 840 -9.87 12.86 -19.97
N TYR A 841 -10.42 12.36 -18.87
CA TYR A 841 -10.59 13.12 -17.63
C TYR A 841 -9.23 13.59 -17.09
N LYS A 842 -8.24 12.71 -16.98
CA LYS A 842 -6.89 13.05 -16.49
C LYS A 842 -6.12 14.02 -17.39
N GLN A 843 -6.44 14.08 -18.69
CA GLN A 843 -5.81 15.04 -19.61
C GLN A 843 -6.29 16.48 -19.39
N HIS A 844 -7.57 16.67 -19.06
CA HIS A 844 -8.18 18.01 -18.93
C HIS A 844 -8.34 18.46 -17.48
N THR A 845 -8.31 17.52 -16.55
CA THR A 845 -8.36 17.81 -15.13
C THR A 845 -6.98 17.76 -14.52
N SER A 846 -6.85 18.44 -13.39
CA SER A 846 -5.59 18.49 -12.68
C SER A 846 -5.12 17.13 -12.14
N GLY A 847 -5.88 16.04 -12.29
CA GLY A 847 -5.65 14.77 -11.58
C GLY A 847 -6.22 14.76 -10.14
N CYS A 848 -6.49 15.94 -9.58
CA CYS A 848 -7.10 16.14 -8.26
C CYS A 848 -8.53 16.72 -8.32
N GLY A 849 -9.11 16.80 -9.53
CA GLY A 849 -10.35 17.53 -9.80
C GLY A 849 -10.12 18.99 -10.21
N GLY A 850 -11.09 19.60 -10.89
CA GLY A 850 -10.95 20.93 -11.48
C GLY A 850 -10.07 20.97 -12.74
N PRO A 851 -10.05 22.10 -13.47
CA PRO A 851 -9.31 22.22 -14.73
C PRO A 851 -7.80 22.19 -14.50
N LYS A 852 -7.08 21.45 -15.36
CA LYS A 852 -5.61 21.45 -15.40
C LYS A 852 -5.07 22.81 -15.84
N ASP A 853 -5.59 23.33 -16.96
CA ASP A 853 -5.22 24.63 -17.50
C ASP A 853 -6.24 25.69 -17.04
N MET A 854 -5.75 26.66 -16.26
CA MET A 854 -6.54 27.74 -15.70
C MET A 854 -6.10 29.08 -16.30
N THR A 855 -7.04 29.81 -16.89
CA THR A 855 -6.79 31.14 -17.47
C THR A 855 -7.75 32.18 -16.89
N GLY A 856 -7.27 33.39 -16.60
CA GLY A 856 -8.11 34.47 -16.06
C GLY A 856 -7.39 35.40 -15.10
N GLU A 857 -8.13 36.25 -14.39
CA GLU A 857 -7.58 37.21 -13.42
C GLU A 857 -7.50 36.66 -11.98
N SER A 858 -8.24 35.61 -11.65
CA SER A 858 -8.12 34.92 -10.36
C SER A 858 -8.74 33.52 -10.41
N GLY A 859 -8.39 32.68 -9.43
CA GLY A 859 -8.93 31.34 -9.30
C GLY A 859 -8.50 30.64 -8.02
N VAL A 860 -8.96 29.40 -7.84
CA VAL A 860 -8.68 28.56 -6.67
C VAL A 860 -8.36 27.15 -7.13
N LEU A 861 -7.44 26.49 -6.43
CA LEU A 861 -7.08 25.09 -6.62
C LEU A 861 -6.95 24.39 -5.25
N SER A 862 -7.14 23.07 -5.24
CA SER A 862 -7.01 22.26 -4.02
C SER A 862 -6.63 20.82 -4.34
N SER A 863 -6.06 20.13 -3.35
CA SER A 863 -5.90 18.67 -3.41
C SER A 863 -7.25 17.96 -3.44
N ILE A 864 -7.27 16.73 -3.97
CA ILE A 864 -8.48 15.91 -4.04
C ILE A 864 -9.05 15.66 -2.63
N GLY A 865 -10.37 15.70 -2.49
CA GLY A 865 -11.07 15.41 -1.23
C GLY A 865 -11.05 16.53 -0.19
N HIS A 866 -10.28 17.61 -0.39
CA HIS A 866 -10.16 18.70 0.58
C HIS A 866 -11.53 19.34 0.92
N PRO A 867 -11.87 19.56 2.22
CA PRO A 867 -11.01 19.52 3.41
C PRO A 867 -10.81 18.13 4.04
N GLY A 868 -11.25 17.04 3.42
CA GLY A 868 -10.87 15.67 3.80
C GLY A 868 -9.47 15.28 3.27
N SER A 869 -9.02 14.07 3.62
CA SER A 869 -7.69 13.61 3.22
C SER A 869 -7.57 13.36 1.72
N TYR A 870 -6.38 13.64 1.16
CA TYR A 870 -6.07 13.27 -0.21
C TYR A 870 -5.79 11.77 -0.33
N SER A 871 -5.84 11.22 -1.55
CA SER A 871 -5.57 9.81 -1.82
C SER A 871 -4.06 9.52 -1.92
N ASN A 872 -3.67 8.32 -1.49
CA ASN A 872 -2.36 7.75 -1.80
C ASN A 872 -2.13 7.65 -3.32
N GLY A 873 -0.90 7.89 -3.77
CA GLY A 873 -0.50 7.81 -5.18
C GLY A 873 -1.06 8.94 -6.05
N ALA A 874 -1.47 10.07 -5.47
CA ALA A 874 -1.98 11.21 -6.20
C ALA A 874 -0.90 11.83 -7.09
N HIS A 875 -1.28 12.19 -8.32
CA HIS A 875 -0.41 12.86 -9.29
C HIS A 875 -1.22 13.99 -9.92
N CYS A 876 -0.99 15.21 -9.44
CA CYS A 876 -1.77 16.36 -9.83
C CYS A 876 -0.93 17.48 -10.43
N GLN A 877 -1.50 18.19 -11.39
CA GLN A 877 -0.84 19.24 -12.16
C GLN A 877 -1.80 20.38 -12.48
N TRP A 878 -1.36 21.61 -12.29
CA TRP A 878 -2.09 22.82 -12.63
C TRP A 878 -1.18 23.78 -13.40
N HIS A 879 -1.72 24.38 -14.45
CA HIS A 879 -1.05 25.42 -15.24
C HIS A 879 -1.90 26.67 -15.21
N ILE A 880 -1.39 27.73 -14.59
CA ILE A 880 -2.05 29.03 -14.48
C ILE A 880 -1.48 29.96 -15.55
N LYS A 881 -2.35 30.63 -16.29
CA LYS A 881 -1.99 31.75 -17.18
C LYS A 881 -2.84 32.99 -16.87
N VAL A 882 -2.21 34.08 -16.46
CA VAL A 882 -2.85 35.39 -16.26
C VAL A 882 -2.75 36.24 -17.54
N PRO A 883 -3.48 37.37 -17.66
CA PRO A 883 -3.36 38.26 -18.82
C PRO A 883 -1.93 38.74 -19.05
N ASP A 884 -1.58 38.95 -20.31
CA ASP A 884 -0.23 39.39 -20.71
C ASP A 884 0.16 40.69 -19.98
N GLY A 885 1.37 40.72 -19.41
CA GLY A 885 1.89 41.85 -18.63
C GLY A 885 1.57 41.82 -17.13
N LYS A 886 0.74 40.87 -16.67
CA LYS A 886 0.51 40.61 -15.23
C LYS A 886 1.41 39.49 -14.70
N LEU A 887 1.51 39.40 -13.38
CA LEU A 887 2.19 38.31 -12.66
C LEU A 887 1.17 37.46 -11.89
N VAL A 888 1.50 36.20 -11.64
CA VAL A 888 0.68 35.27 -10.85
C VAL A 888 1.08 35.40 -9.39
N HIS A 889 0.16 35.87 -8.53
CA HIS A 889 0.30 35.82 -7.09
C HIS A 889 -0.44 34.59 -6.54
N LEU A 890 0.25 33.69 -5.86
CA LEU A 890 -0.30 32.47 -5.28
C LEU A 890 -0.24 32.51 -3.75
N HIS A 891 -1.34 32.14 -3.10
CA HIS A 891 -1.50 32.13 -1.65
C HIS A 891 -2.10 30.80 -1.19
N PHE A 892 -1.51 30.15 -0.18
CA PHE A 892 -2.05 28.93 0.42
C PHE A 892 -2.85 29.25 1.68
N HIS A 893 -4.07 28.73 1.76
CA HIS A 893 -4.96 28.91 2.93
C HIS A 893 -4.78 27.80 3.97
N ASN A 894 -4.67 26.56 3.50
CA ASN A 894 -4.48 25.35 4.31
C ASN A 894 -3.44 24.48 3.58
N PHE A 895 -2.52 23.87 4.31
CA PHE A 895 -1.47 23.01 3.75
C PHE A 895 -1.03 21.98 4.78
N TYR A 896 -1.41 20.72 4.57
CA TYR A 896 -1.13 19.60 5.45
C TYR A 896 -0.79 18.39 4.58
N LEU A 897 0.51 18.13 4.45
CA LEU A 897 1.08 16.99 3.72
C LEU A 897 2.00 16.20 4.65
N GLU A 898 2.27 14.93 4.29
CA GLU A 898 3.25 14.10 5.01
C GLU A 898 4.58 14.85 5.19
N ASP A 899 5.00 15.04 6.44
CA ASP A 899 6.26 15.70 6.76
C ASP A 899 7.42 14.73 6.56
N THR A 900 8.34 15.08 5.66
CA THR A 900 9.55 14.31 5.43
C THR A 900 10.75 15.19 5.22
N ARG A 901 11.91 14.70 5.68
CA ARG A 901 13.19 15.35 5.42
C ARG A 901 13.41 15.48 3.91
N LEU A 902 13.58 16.72 3.45
CA LEU A 902 13.73 17.10 2.03
C LEU A 902 12.48 16.91 1.15
N CYS A 903 11.29 16.73 1.73
CA CYS A 903 10.04 16.56 0.98
C CYS A 903 10.12 15.46 -0.10
N LEU A 904 10.65 14.29 0.28
CA LEU A 904 10.83 13.16 -0.64
C LEU A 904 9.55 12.37 -0.88
N ASN A 905 8.62 12.39 0.08
CA ASN A 905 7.33 11.72 -0.02
C ASN A 905 6.30 12.67 -0.64
N ASP A 906 5.34 13.13 0.14
CA ASP A 906 4.24 13.94 -0.34
C ASP A 906 4.68 15.40 -0.48
N LYS A 907 4.50 15.96 -1.67
CA LYS A 907 5.07 17.28 -1.96
C LYS A 907 4.31 18.06 -3.01
N VAL A 908 4.33 19.37 -2.85
CA VAL A 908 3.92 20.35 -3.86
C VAL A 908 5.16 21.03 -4.42
N THR A 909 5.35 20.97 -5.73
CA THR A 909 6.42 21.68 -6.44
C THR A 909 5.82 22.80 -7.28
N ILE A 910 6.40 23.99 -7.17
CA ILE A 910 5.91 25.20 -7.83
C ILE A 910 6.99 25.70 -8.77
N ASN A 911 6.64 25.92 -10.03
CA ASN A 911 7.57 26.35 -11.07
C ASN A 911 6.99 27.56 -11.82
N ASP A 912 7.81 28.54 -12.12
CA ASP A 912 7.46 29.59 -13.08
C ASP A 912 8.19 29.41 -14.40
N SER A 913 8.12 30.40 -15.29
CA SER A 913 8.75 30.35 -16.61
C SER A 913 10.29 30.33 -16.58
N LEU A 914 10.91 30.62 -15.42
CA LEU A 914 12.37 30.61 -15.26
C LEU A 914 12.87 29.33 -14.58
N ALA A 915 12.34 29.01 -13.39
CA ALA A 915 12.83 27.89 -12.59
C ALA A 915 11.81 27.42 -11.53
N SER A 916 12.18 26.40 -10.76
CA SER A 916 11.43 26.02 -9.57
C SER A 916 11.51 27.13 -8.51
N LEU A 917 10.35 27.50 -7.97
CA LEU A 917 10.17 28.42 -6.85
C LEU A 917 10.18 27.70 -5.49
N GLY A 918 10.23 26.37 -5.49
CA GLY A 918 10.33 25.57 -4.28
C GLY A 918 9.54 24.27 -4.34
N THR A 919 9.92 23.36 -3.45
CA THR A 919 9.22 22.11 -3.16
C THR A 919 8.84 22.11 -1.68
N TYR A 920 7.57 21.87 -1.40
CA TYR A 920 6.95 22.07 -0.09
C TYR A 920 6.23 20.81 0.37
N CYS A 921 6.33 20.50 1.67
CA CYS A 921 5.68 19.39 2.37
C CYS A 921 5.43 19.81 3.83
N SER A 922 4.90 18.91 4.67
CA SER A 922 4.51 19.17 6.07
C SER A 922 3.20 19.97 6.25
N HIS A 923 2.99 20.48 7.47
CA HIS A 923 1.91 21.36 7.89
C HIS A 923 2.25 22.86 7.75
N ILE A 924 3.50 23.20 7.40
CA ILE A 924 3.93 24.59 7.18
C ILE A 924 3.64 24.95 5.72
N HIS A 925 2.69 25.86 5.51
CA HIS A 925 2.35 26.31 4.16
C HIS A 925 3.44 27.23 3.57
N PRO A 926 3.59 27.27 2.24
CA PRO A 926 4.45 28.24 1.56
C PRO A 926 4.04 29.68 1.88
N GLN A 927 5.00 30.59 1.97
CA GLN A 927 4.71 32.04 1.97
C GLN A 927 4.15 32.51 0.63
N ASP A 928 3.50 33.68 0.63
CA ASP A 928 2.95 34.29 -0.58
C ASP A 928 4.05 34.48 -1.63
N LEU A 929 3.79 33.97 -2.83
CA LEU A 929 4.75 33.97 -3.93
C LEU A 929 4.18 34.66 -5.17
N VAL A 930 5.07 35.36 -5.88
CA VAL A 930 4.76 36.05 -7.13
C VAL A 930 5.68 35.54 -8.23
N SER A 931 5.11 35.07 -9.35
CA SER A 931 5.87 34.59 -10.51
C SER A 931 6.62 35.71 -11.22
N ILE A 932 7.65 35.38 -12.01
CA ILE A 932 8.36 36.36 -12.86
C ILE A 932 7.58 36.77 -14.12
N GLY A 933 6.61 35.97 -14.54
CA GLY A 933 5.83 36.20 -15.76
C GLY A 933 4.36 35.85 -15.60
N ASP A 934 3.67 35.74 -16.74
CA ASP A 934 2.23 35.50 -16.84
C ASP A 934 1.83 34.03 -16.59
N ARG A 935 2.79 33.15 -16.27
CA ARG A 935 2.59 31.71 -16.15
C ARG A 935 3.18 31.14 -14.86
N LEU A 936 2.45 30.20 -14.25
CA LEU A 936 2.87 29.44 -13.08
C LEU A 936 2.35 28.00 -13.20
N SER A 937 3.19 27.01 -12.91
CA SER A 937 2.82 25.59 -12.86
C SER A 937 2.96 25.04 -11.44
N LEU A 938 1.99 24.24 -11.00
CA LEU A 938 2.01 23.55 -9.72
C LEU A 938 1.88 22.03 -9.96
N TYR A 939 2.65 21.24 -9.20
CA TYR A 939 2.63 19.79 -9.24
C TYR A 939 2.49 19.23 -7.83
N PHE A 940 1.52 18.35 -7.60
CA PHE A 940 1.36 17.64 -6.32
C PHE A 940 1.53 16.14 -6.55
N THR A 941 2.39 15.51 -5.75
CA THR A 941 2.58 14.05 -5.77
C THR A 941 2.50 13.47 -4.37
N SER A 942 1.81 12.34 -4.19
CA SER A 942 1.81 11.58 -2.93
C SER A 942 2.29 10.14 -3.11
N ASN A 943 2.81 9.55 -2.04
CA ASN A 943 3.25 8.15 -1.98
C ASN A 943 2.07 7.21 -1.66
N ASN A 944 2.36 5.93 -1.41
CA ASN A 944 1.35 4.90 -1.10
C ASN A 944 1.23 4.56 0.40
N LYS A 945 1.72 5.43 1.30
CA LYS A 945 1.86 5.12 2.73
C LYS A 945 0.91 5.95 3.58
N VAL A 946 1.20 7.24 3.70
CA VAL A 946 0.56 8.14 4.66
C VAL A 946 -0.11 9.27 3.89
N VAL A 947 -1.32 9.64 4.31
CA VAL A 947 -2.05 10.78 3.77
C VAL A 947 -2.42 11.73 4.89
N ASP A 948 -2.57 13.00 4.56
CA ASP A 948 -3.05 14.05 5.44
C ASP A 948 -4.19 14.83 4.74
N THR A 949 -4.56 15.99 5.25
CA THR A 949 -5.74 16.80 4.89
C THR A 949 -5.57 17.55 3.56
N GLY A 950 -4.34 17.64 3.07
CA GLY A 950 -4.01 18.27 1.79
C GLY A 950 -3.97 19.78 1.85
N PHE A 951 -4.28 20.45 0.74
CA PHE A 951 -4.13 21.90 0.63
C PHE A 951 -5.21 22.57 -0.20
N ARG A 952 -5.36 23.88 0.05
CA ARG A 952 -6.18 24.79 -0.76
C ARG A 952 -5.43 26.10 -0.98
N ALA A 953 -5.34 26.52 -2.23
CA ALA A 953 -4.64 27.73 -2.64
C ALA A 953 -5.49 28.60 -3.55
N SER A 954 -5.31 29.92 -3.48
CA SER A 954 -5.90 30.90 -4.39
C SER A 954 -4.81 31.62 -5.16
N TRP A 955 -5.12 31.98 -6.41
CA TRP A 955 -4.23 32.76 -7.25
C TRP A 955 -4.95 33.99 -7.83
N LYS A 956 -4.19 35.05 -8.09
CA LYS A 956 -4.68 36.29 -8.70
C LYS A 956 -3.63 36.93 -9.60
N ALA A 957 -4.09 37.64 -10.63
CA ALA A 957 -3.26 38.49 -11.46
C ALA A 957 -2.92 39.77 -10.70
N VAL A 958 -1.62 40.08 -10.59
CA VAL A 958 -1.14 41.30 -9.94
C VAL A 958 -0.26 42.10 -10.88
N ASP A 959 -0.23 43.42 -10.67
CA ASP A 959 0.74 44.28 -11.34
C ASP A 959 2.14 44.08 -10.76
N PRO A 960 3.21 44.19 -11.57
CA PRO A 960 4.58 44.04 -11.08
C PRO A 960 4.96 44.95 -9.90
N SER A 961 4.28 46.08 -9.73
CA SER A 961 4.48 47.02 -8.62
C SER A 961 3.89 46.55 -7.28
N GLN A 962 3.10 45.48 -7.25
CA GLN A 962 2.46 44.94 -6.05
C GLN A 962 3.18 43.72 -5.46
N ALA A 963 4.33 43.33 -6.00
CA ALA A 963 5.16 42.27 -5.42
C ALA A 963 5.73 42.70 -4.06
N SER A 964 5.75 41.79 -3.08
CA SER A 964 6.23 42.03 -1.71
C SER A 964 7.73 42.36 -1.64
N CYS A 965 8.51 41.86 -2.59
CA CYS A 965 9.91 42.21 -2.82
C CYS A 965 10.26 41.98 -4.30
N GLY A 966 11.27 42.68 -4.81
CA GLY A 966 11.59 42.66 -6.24
C GLY A 966 10.84 43.72 -7.04
N GLY A 967 10.71 43.50 -8.36
CA GLY A 967 10.01 44.40 -9.26
C GLY A 967 10.66 44.54 -10.63
N VAL A 968 10.05 45.35 -11.50
CA VAL A 968 10.59 45.68 -12.83
C VAL A 968 11.14 47.10 -12.82
N PHE A 969 12.40 47.26 -13.23
CA PHE A 969 13.15 48.51 -13.16
C PHE A 969 13.72 48.88 -14.53
N SER A 970 13.74 50.17 -14.83
CA SER A 970 14.29 50.72 -16.08
C SER A 970 15.27 51.89 -15.89
N SER A 971 15.60 52.22 -14.63
CA SER A 971 16.58 53.25 -14.29
C SER A 971 18.00 52.75 -14.47
N GLU A 972 18.90 53.65 -14.90
CA GLU A 972 20.34 53.37 -15.11
C GLU A 972 21.07 52.97 -13.83
N GLN A 973 20.51 53.30 -12.67
CA GLN A 973 21.00 52.90 -11.34
C GLN A 973 19.83 52.60 -10.39
N GLY A 974 20.09 51.79 -9.36
CA GLY A 974 19.13 51.51 -8.29
C GLY A 974 19.64 50.48 -7.29
N GLU A 975 18.82 50.12 -6.30
CA GLU A 975 19.23 49.36 -5.11
C GLU A 975 18.58 47.98 -5.03
N LEU A 976 19.34 46.99 -4.56
CA LEU A 976 18.93 45.60 -4.33
C LEU A 976 19.01 45.30 -2.83
N THR A 977 17.89 45.01 -2.18
CA THR A 977 17.86 44.64 -0.76
C THR A 977 17.06 43.37 -0.56
N SER A 978 17.55 42.46 0.29
CA SER A 978 16.74 41.35 0.79
C SER A 978 15.50 41.88 1.53
N PRO A 979 14.40 41.09 1.60
CA PRO A 979 13.23 41.48 2.37
C PRO A 979 13.62 41.71 3.84
N ASN A 980 12.98 42.68 4.50
CA ASN A 980 13.23 43.10 5.89
C ASN A 980 14.61 43.70 6.21
N TRP A 981 15.50 43.89 5.22
CA TRP A 981 16.80 44.53 5.42
C TRP A 981 16.67 45.87 6.19
N PRO A 982 17.46 46.12 7.27
CA PRO A 982 18.67 45.40 7.69
C PRO A 982 18.46 44.23 8.68
N ASN A 983 17.20 43.86 8.96
CA ASN A 983 16.90 42.68 9.77
C ASN A 983 17.00 41.41 8.90
N ASN A 984 16.98 40.24 9.56
CA ASN A 984 17.05 38.97 8.87
C ASN A 984 15.92 38.82 7.84
N TYR A 985 16.27 38.23 6.69
CA TYR A 985 15.29 37.98 5.64
C TYR A 985 14.25 36.95 6.07
N LEU A 986 13.10 36.95 5.40
CA LEU A 986 12.05 35.97 5.61
C LEU A 986 12.50 34.59 5.12
N ASP A 987 12.15 33.53 5.84
CA ASP A 987 12.25 32.17 5.35
C ASP A 987 11.23 31.96 4.21
N GLN A 988 11.55 31.09 3.25
CA GLN A 988 10.75 30.80 2.07
C GLN A 988 10.47 32.02 1.17
N ALA A 989 11.33 33.04 1.22
CA ALA A 989 11.21 34.24 0.43
C ALA A 989 11.60 34.00 -1.03
N VAL A 990 10.77 34.51 -1.94
CA VAL A 990 11.03 34.52 -3.38
C VAL A 990 10.99 35.96 -3.88
N CYS A 991 12.16 36.55 -4.13
CA CYS A 991 12.25 37.92 -4.64
C CYS A 991 12.89 37.93 -6.02
N THR A 992 12.29 38.65 -6.98
CA THR A 992 12.83 38.74 -8.34
C THR A 992 12.87 40.19 -8.83
N TRP A 993 14.06 40.68 -9.16
CA TRP A 993 14.28 42.00 -9.77
C TRP A 993 14.58 41.82 -11.25
N ARG A 994 13.79 42.47 -12.10
CA ARG A 994 14.02 42.53 -13.56
C ARG A 994 14.44 43.93 -13.95
N ILE A 995 15.71 44.09 -14.29
CA ILE A 995 16.31 45.37 -14.68
C ILE A 995 16.40 45.37 -16.20
N SER A 996 15.70 46.29 -16.87
CA SER A 996 15.67 46.42 -18.33
C SER A 996 15.91 47.88 -18.72
N ILE A 997 17.11 48.18 -19.17
CA ILE A 997 17.58 49.55 -19.45
C ILE A 997 17.90 49.65 -20.94
N PRO A 998 16.98 50.13 -21.79
CA PRO A 998 17.12 50.06 -23.25
C PRO A 998 18.42 50.65 -23.82
N SER A 999 18.99 51.66 -23.16
CA SER A 999 20.24 52.33 -23.53
C SER A 999 21.52 51.60 -23.08
N ALA A 1000 21.43 50.63 -22.17
CA ALA A 1000 22.58 50.00 -21.55
C ALA A 1000 23.26 48.97 -22.47
N LYS A 1001 24.60 49.04 -22.53
CA LYS A 1001 25.43 47.98 -23.14
C LYS A 1001 25.79 46.89 -22.14
N ASN A 1002 26.04 47.28 -20.89
CA ASN A 1002 26.33 46.41 -19.76
C ASN A 1002 25.58 46.91 -18.53
N ILE A 1003 25.20 45.99 -17.65
CA ILE A 1003 24.63 46.28 -16.33
C ILE A 1003 25.55 45.64 -15.28
N HIS A 1004 26.08 46.47 -14.38
CA HIS A 1004 26.97 46.05 -13.30
C HIS A 1004 26.15 45.84 -12.03
N ILE A 1005 26.27 44.67 -11.40
CA ILE A 1005 25.59 44.34 -10.15
C ILE A 1005 26.64 44.16 -9.06
N VAL A 1006 26.53 44.98 -8.01
CA VAL A 1006 27.49 45.05 -6.90
C VAL A 1006 26.78 44.85 -5.58
N PHE A 1007 27.25 43.90 -4.77
CA PHE A 1007 26.77 43.73 -3.38
C PHE A 1007 27.72 44.43 -2.42
N THR A 1008 27.18 45.30 -1.59
CA THR A 1008 27.90 46.02 -0.53
C THR A 1008 27.87 45.26 0.80
N HIS A 1009 26.84 44.44 1.01
CA HIS A 1009 26.69 43.55 2.15
C HIS A 1009 26.04 42.24 1.69
N PHE A 1010 26.49 41.11 2.25
CA PHE A 1010 26.02 39.79 1.85
C PHE A 1010 26.24 38.77 2.98
N GLU A 1011 25.17 38.45 3.69
CA GLU A 1011 25.06 37.41 4.72
C GLU A 1011 23.83 36.56 4.34
N VAL A 1012 24.04 35.58 3.45
CA VAL A 1012 23.02 34.63 3.00
C VAL A 1012 23.47 33.23 3.40
N GLN A 1013 22.56 32.38 3.89
CA GLN A 1013 22.90 31.05 4.38
C GLN A 1013 23.83 30.30 3.42
N ALA A 1014 24.97 29.83 3.95
CA ALA A 1014 26.04 29.25 3.16
C ALA A 1014 25.70 27.87 2.58
N VAL A 1015 26.72 27.20 2.03
CA VAL A 1015 26.55 25.88 1.40
C VAL A 1015 26.22 24.78 2.42
N ASN A 1016 25.43 23.80 2.00
CA ASN A 1016 25.22 22.57 2.75
C ASN A 1016 26.47 21.67 2.74
N GLN A 1017 26.42 20.53 3.43
CA GLN A 1017 27.51 19.54 3.47
C GLN A 1017 27.93 19.00 2.09
N LEU A 1018 27.11 19.20 1.05
CA LEU A 1018 27.39 18.80 -0.34
C LEU A 1018 27.95 19.95 -1.19
N GLY A 1019 28.24 21.11 -0.58
CA GLY A 1019 28.80 22.27 -1.28
C GLY A 1019 27.79 23.06 -2.11
N GLN A 1020 26.49 22.85 -1.94
CA GLN A 1020 25.44 23.57 -2.66
C GLN A 1020 24.85 24.68 -1.79
N CYS A 1021 24.66 25.88 -2.35
CA CYS A 1021 24.01 26.99 -1.65
C CYS A 1021 22.60 26.59 -1.20
N VAL A 1022 22.31 26.79 0.09
CA VAL A 1022 21.00 26.50 0.66
C VAL A 1022 20.04 27.64 0.37
N ASP A 1023 20.41 28.85 0.78
CA ASP A 1023 19.80 30.09 0.32
C ASP A 1023 20.73 30.74 -0.69
N TYR A 1024 20.19 31.41 -1.70
CA TYR A 1024 21.05 31.99 -2.72
C TYR A 1024 20.43 33.15 -3.48
N VAL A 1025 21.32 33.99 -3.99
CA VAL A 1025 21.02 34.95 -5.05
C VAL A 1025 21.59 34.43 -6.36
N GLU A 1026 20.76 34.36 -7.39
CA GLU A 1026 21.17 33.97 -8.74
C GLU A 1026 20.91 35.12 -9.72
N ILE A 1027 21.89 35.36 -10.59
CA ILE A 1027 21.85 36.46 -11.57
C ILE A 1027 21.77 35.86 -12.98
N TYR A 1028 20.92 36.42 -13.83
CA TYR A 1028 20.71 35.98 -15.21
C TYR A 1028 20.88 37.14 -16.20
N SER A 1029 21.40 36.81 -17.39
CA SER A 1029 21.60 37.77 -18.49
C SER A 1029 20.60 37.59 -19.64
N GLY A 1030 20.07 38.70 -20.16
CA GLY A 1030 19.36 38.77 -21.44
C GLY A 1030 17.99 38.07 -21.47
N ALA A 1031 17.37 38.03 -22.66
CA ALA A 1031 16.06 37.40 -22.87
C ALA A 1031 16.08 35.87 -22.76
N GLY A 1032 17.25 35.25 -22.95
CA GLY A 1032 17.46 33.80 -22.79
C GLY A 1032 17.73 33.35 -21.35
N LEU A 1033 17.75 34.28 -20.37
CA LEU A 1033 17.89 34.00 -18.94
C LEU A 1033 19.09 33.07 -18.63
N THR A 1034 20.26 33.36 -19.20
CA THR A 1034 21.47 32.57 -18.96
C THR A 1034 22.05 32.91 -17.58
N SER A 1035 22.22 31.91 -16.72
CA SER A 1035 22.77 32.09 -15.37
C SER A 1035 24.22 32.60 -15.44
N GLN A 1036 24.49 33.69 -14.72
CA GLN A 1036 25.80 34.34 -14.57
C GLN A 1036 26.49 33.93 -13.26
N GLY A 1037 25.79 33.21 -12.39
CA GLY A 1037 26.32 32.72 -11.13
C GLY A 1037 25.27 32.65 -10.04
N ARG A 1038 25.47 31.68 -9.14
CA ARG A 1038 24.69 31.49 -7.92
C ARG A 1038 25.58 31.79 -6.71
N PHE A 1039 25.11 32.66 -5.83
CA PHE A 1039 25.91 33.23 -4.75
C PHE A 1039 25.23 33.00 -3.39
N CYS A 1040 26.02 32.61 -2.39
CA CYS A 1040 25.62 32.40 -1.00
C CYS A 1040 26.84 32.59 -0.08
N GLY A 1041 26.63 32.66 1.24
CA GLY A 1041 27.66 32.84 2.24
C GLY A 1041 27.70 34.24 2.86
N PHE A 1042 28.75 34.49 3.64
CA PHE A 1042 28.89 35.66 4.52
C PHE A 1042 29.83 36.75 3.98
N ALA A 1043 30.17 36.68 2.69
CA ALA A 1043 31.02 37.66 2.03
C ALA A 1043 30.38 38.11 0.72
N PRO A 1044 30.44 39.41 0.38
CA PRO A 1044 29.94 39.90 -0.91
C PRO A 1044 30.60 39.18 -2.08
N PRO A 1045 29.81 38.68 -3.05
CA PRO A 1045 30.37 38.11 -4.27
C PRO A 1045 31.06 39.20 -5.12
N PRO A 1046 31.97 38.80 -6.04
CA PRO A 1046 32.56 39.74 -6.99
C PRO A 1046 31.50 40.47 -7.82
N GLU A 1047 31.85 41.67 -8.30
CA GLU A 1047 30.99 42.41 -9.24
C GLU A 1047 30.64 41.55 -10.45
N VAL A 1048 29.35 41.47 -10.75
CA VAL A 1048 28.83 40.73 -11.90
C VAL A 1048 28.47 41.72 -13.00
N THR A 1049 29.20 41.67 -14.12
CA THR A 1049 28.89 42.46 -15.32
C THR A 1049 28.01 41.64 -16.25
N VAL A 1050 26.74 42.02 -16.37
CA VAL A 1050 25.79 41.44 -17.32
C VAL A 1050 25.93 42.17 -18.66
N VAL A 1051 26.38 41.46 -19.70
CA VAL A 1051 26.46 42.00 -21.06
C VAL A 1051 25.05 42.03 -21.67
N GLY A 1052 24.63 43.22 -22.08
CA GLY A 1052 23.30 43.49 -22.63
C GLY A 1052 22.50 44.50 -21.81
N ASN A 1053 21.25 44.68 -22.21
CA ASN A 1053 20.34 45.69 -21.66
C ASN A 1053 19.36 45.14 -20.62
N THR A 1054 19.41 43.83 -20.31
CA THR A 1054 18.49 43.17 -19.38
C THR A 1054 19.24 42.26 -18.42
N ALA A 1055 19.03 42.45 -17.12
CA ALA A 1055 19.51 41.59 -16.05
C ALA A 1055 18.35 41.16 -15.15
N VAL A 1056 18.37 39.91 -14.69
CA VAL A 1056 17.41 39.39 -13.71
C VAL A 1056 18.17 38.91 -12.48
N VAL A 1057 17.76 39.37 -11.31
CA VAL A 1057 18.32 38.93 -10.02
C VAL A 1057 17.21 38.21 -9.27
N ARG A 1058 17.46 36.98 -8.81
CA ARG A 1058 16.50 36.18 -8.06
C ARG A 1058 17.10 35.74 -6.73
N PHE A 1059 16.41 36.03 -5.64
CA PHE A 1059 16.73 35.54 -4.30
C PHE A 1059 15.72 34.48 -3.88
N LEU A 1060 16.23 33.36 -3.36
CA LEU A 1060 15.46 32.24 -2.83
C LEU A 1060 16.01 31.87 -1.44
N SER A 1061 15.13 31.80 -0.44
CA SER A 1061 15.44 31.23 0.88
C SER A 1061 14.61 29.96 1.16
N ASN A 1062 15.15 29.09 2.01
CA ASN A 1062 14.55 27.82 2.42
C ASN A 1062 13.62 27.96 3.65
N GLN A 1063 13.24 26.84 4.28
CA GLN A 1063 12.40 26.80 5.49
C GLN A 1063 13.17 26.88 6.83
N ALA A 1064 14.50 27.11 6.84
CA ALA A 1064 15.29 27.03 8.06
C ALA A 1064 16.63 27.79 8.02
N ASN A 1065 16.90 28.54 9.10
CA ASN A 1065 18.10 29.37 9.33
C ASN A 1065 18.21 30.57 8.37
N VAL A 1066 17.68 31.72 8.82
CA VAL A 1066 17.78 32.99 8.10
C VAL A 1066 18.90 33.85 8.66
N GLU A 1067 19.62 34.51 7.77
CA GLU A 1067 20.71 35.44 8.09
C GLU A 1067 20.28 36.89 7.82
N LYS A 1068 21.17 37.89 7.98
CA LYS A 1068 20.83 39.31 7.76
C LYS A 1068 20.43 39.64 6.32
N GLY A 1069 20.87 38.85 5.35
CA GLY A 1069 20.56 39.04 3.94
C GLY A 1069 21.57 39.91 3.21
N PHE A 1070 21.12 40.73 2.26
CA PHE A 1070 22.02 41.46 1.39
C PHE A 1070 21.54 42.87 1.08
N ARG A 1071 22.53 43.71 0.77
CA ARG A 1071 22.34 45.05 0.20
C ARG A 1071 23.34 45.27 -0.93
N GLY A 1072 22.84 45.69 -2.08
CA GLY A 1072 23.64 45.97 -3.27
C GLY A 1072 22.99 47.03 -4.15
N TYR A 1073 23.57 47.27 -5.30
CA TYR A 1073 23.06 48.19 -6.30
C TYR A 1073 23.38 47.70 -7.71
N TRP A 1074 22.66 48.24 -8.68
CA TRP A 1074 23.03 48.12 -10.09
C TRP A 1074 23.41 49.49 -10.67
N THR A 1075 24.27 49.49 -11.68
CA THR A 1075 24.63 50.68 -12.45
C THR A 1075 25.03 50.33 -13.89
N THR A 1076 24.87 51.27 -14.82
CA THR A 1076 25.42 51.19 -16.18
C THR A 1076 26.81 51.82 -16.31
N ASP A 1077 27.29 52.50 -15.27
CA ASP A 1077 28.58 53.22 -15.26
C ASP A 1077 29.65 52.44 -14.49
N ALA A 1078 30.70 52.03 -15.19
CA ALA A 1078 31.80 51.22 -14.63
C ALA A 1078 32.73 51.96 -13.62
N ASN A 1079 32.52 53.25 -13.35
CA ASN A 1079 33.49 54.12 -12.65
C ASN A 1079 33.01 54.71 -11.30
N ASN A 1080 31.83 54.35 -10.78
CA ASN A 1080 31.27 54.94 -9.55
C ASN A 1080 31.42 54.05 -8.30
N GLY A 1081 32.62 53.53 -8.06
CA GLY A 1081 32.96 52.81 -6.83
C GLY A 1081 34.14 53.46 -6.10
N SER A 1082 33.87 54.43 -5.23
CA SER A 1082 34.80 54.96 -4.21
C SER A 1082 34.10 55.14 -2.88
#